data_AF-A0A947B2B6-F1
#
_entry.id   AF-A0A947B2B6-F1
#
_cell.length_a   1.000
_cell.length_b   1.000
_cell.length_c   1.000
_cell.angle_alpha   90.00
_cell.angle_beta   90.00
_cell.angle_gamma   90.00
#
_symmetry.space_group_name_H-M   'P 1'
#
loop_
_entity.id
_entity.type
_entity.pdbx_description
1 polymer ?
#
loop_
_entity_poly.entity_id
_entity_poly.type
_entity_poly.pdbx_seq_one_letter_code
_entity_poly.pdbx_strand_id
1 'polypeptide(L)'
;MHTFDISYRIVRPENFDSLGIDSQDIPLGTFVAEDHPPFLASRFGGNAYGLGIVEQRDKLGVGELDFLESLDLGDPAILRKNYQRINSIYRKLGLLMRFSRHGKRYFLIPINWLSHSLEDIKDKVDEIERVLLEQVHRRKKEKLNVGLLTAPNDLIVHEITGRMAAQKFVIIDSVEKLREASGPFDLIVIPQDMDDLLLSLSIHGLTGPRLTQETFTTHGTYVAGKIYDLLEADCELCIIASRQFPRTNEEVWVEFRDPDDLRNFLLFTHVFRSKKRYRGKSGSLLRVHLADFYNYLSGIFVYREDLKKIVGERDLVQLTVEEIDRLPRLDLRISSAKPVDLEARWDRVLKPFFAKSTCHSRLSPSLKKNWERNYIVEGELPDNLQIYVGRKREPSLLLEQLEREERLSGMAGCSLALVADYKNTFDYVFAVLQMLAEIREKRFDRLSELELNRLHNPFEAPKNRYRAFNHLKKLMKQTNRLGRLEGLLNPDAIEGPRTKVLENIEKLSLLGFPPPLLREIYLIVVGHTTMGRITFGKLPEKTLKSITDQAKHKSLEEVADLLRIIRLLSMSEIAASLRDKLTKEQGKELFSLYDQAIWIAADPLLDWEILHDQKIADLGGAQSLAVRHMLKLFNLFEYLDSWTDIADKGPFQKEALAHYNSNKLEQIDQVLELI
;
A
#
# COMPACT_ATOMS: atom_id res chain seq x y z
N MET A 1 -17.45 -14.48 -40.67
CA MET A 1 -17.49 -15.83 -40.07
C MET A 1 -17.39 -15.66 -38.57
N HIS A 2 -18.51 -15.46 -37.88
CA HIS A 2 -18.56 -15.58 -36.42
C HIS A 2 -19.02 -17.00 -36.12
N THR A 3 -18.05 -17.92 -36.05
CA THR A 3 -18.32 -19.33 -35.77
C THR A 3 -17.48 -19.69 -34.57
N PHE A 4 -18.03 -19.46 -33.38
CA PHE A 4 -17.36 -19.46 -32.08
C PHE A 4 -16.13 -18.53 -32.00
N ASP A 5 -16.12 -17.61 -31.03
CA ASP A 5 -14.84 -17.13 -30.51
C ASP A 5 -14.13 -18.30 -29.83
N ILE A 6 -13.37 -19.05 -30.61
CA ILE A 6 -12.49 -20.10 -30.11
C ILE A 6 -11.45 -19.39 -29.25
N SER A 7 -11.61 -19.51 -27.94
CA SER A 7 -10.63 -19.04 -26.98
C SER A 7 -9.40 -19.91 -27.02
N TYR A 8 -8.23 -19.30 -27.11
CA TYR A 8 -6.97 -20.01 -26.91
C TYR A 8 -6.74 -20.18 -25.41
N ARG A 9 -6.21 -21.33 -24.99
CA ARG A 9 -5.75 -21.53 -23.61
C ARG A 9 -4.50 -20.69 -23.36
N ILE A 10 -4.69 -19.41 -23.06
CA ILE A 10 -3.59 -18.47 -22.80
C ILE A 10 -2.88 -18.88 -21.52
N VAL A 11 -1.58 -19.06 -21.61
CA VAL A 11 -0.70 -19.32 -20.48
C VAL A 11 -0.27 -17.97 -19.91
N ARG A 12 -0.54 -17.76 -18.62
CA ARG A 12 -0.11 -16.53 -17.93
C ARG A 12 1.40 -16.53 -17.67
N PRO A 13 2.06 -15.37 -17.69
CA PRO A 13 3.50 -15.24 -17.43
C PRO A 13 3.97 -15.89 -16.12
N GLU A 14 3.16 -15.80 -15.06
CA GLU A 14 3.46 -16.41 -13.76
C GLU A 14 3.68 -17.93 -13.83
N ASN A 15 3.10 -18.59 -14.86
CA ASN A 15 3.20 -20.03 -15.07
C ASN A 15 4.31 -20.43 -16.05
N PHE A 16 5.05 -19.49 -16.64
CA PHE A 16 6.09 -19.82 -17.63
C PHE A 16 7.18 -20.69 -17.03
N ASP A 17 7.66 -20.35 -15.83
CA ASP A 17 8.70 -21.12 -15.15
C ASP A 17 8.24 -22.53 -14.80
N SER A 18 6.99 -22.73 -14.36
CA SER A 18 6.46 -24.05 -14.03
C SER A 18 6.24 -24.91 -15.29
N LEU A 19 5.87 -24.27 -16.41
CA LEU A 19 5.66 -24.91 -17.71
C LEU A 19 6.93 -24.99 -18.57
N GLY A 20 8.04 -24.45 -18.08
CA GLY A 20 9.34 -24.49 -18.72
C GLY A 20 9.45 -23.66 -20.00
N ILE A 21 8.66 -22.60 -20.08
CA ILE A 21 8.60 -21.67 -21.20
C ILE A 21 9.64 -20.57 -20.97
N ASP A 22 10.49 -20.33 -21.96
CA ASP A 22 11.48 -19.26 -21.92
C ASP A 22 10.83 -17.94 -22.35
N SER A 23 10.90 -16.92 -21.49
CA SER A 23 10.33 -15.60 -21.79
C SER A 23 11.01 -14.92 -22.97
N GLN A 24 12.28 -15.26 -23.28
CA GLN A 24 13.01 -14.72 -24.42
C GLN A 24 12.53 -15.28 -25.77
N ASP A 25 11.79 -16.39 -25.76
CA ASP A 25 11.20 -16.99 -26.97
C ASP A 25 9.88 -16.34 -27.38
N ILE A 26 9.36 -15.42 -26.55
CA ILE A 26 8.07 -14.76 -26.72
C ILE A 26 8.29 -13.35 -27.30
N PRO A 27 7.96 -13.11 -28.58
CA PRO A 27 8.06 -11.78 -29.15
C PRO A 27 6.98 -10.85 -28.59
N LEU A 28 7.33 -9.57 -28.45
CA LEU A 28 6.40 -8.50 -28.07
C LEU A 28 5.18 -8.49 -28.99
N GLY A 29 3.98 -8.35 -28.41
CA GLY A 29 2.72 -8.39 -29.16
C GLY A 29 2.20 -9.79 -29.47
N THR A 30 2.65 -10.82 -28.73
CA THR A 30 2.08 -12.18 -28.79
C THR A 30 1.77 -12.74 -27.40
N PHE A 31 0.74 -13.57 -27.31
CA PHE A 31 0.39 -14.32 -26.11
C PHE A 31 0.76 -15.79 -26.25
N VAL A 32 1.30 -16.38 -25.19
CA VAL A 32 1.54 -17.83 -25.15
C VAL A 32 0.22 -18.54 -24.97
N ALA A 33 -0.04 -19.57 -25.76
CA ALA A 33 -1.21 -20.43 -25.61
C ALA A 33 -0.90 -21.91 -25.83
N GLU A 34 -1.69 -22.79 -25.22
CA GLU A 34 -1.61 -24.23 -25.47
C GLU A 34 -2.30 -24.64 -26.79
N ASP A 35 -3.17 -23.78 -27.32
CA ASP A 35 -3.93 -23.97 -28.55
C ASP A 35 -3.69 -22.83 -29.55
N HIS A 36 -4.02 -23.03 -30.83
CA HIS A 36 -3.83 -22.05 -31.90
C HIS A 36 -4.98 -22.03 -32.93
N PRO A 37 -5.16 -20.94 -33.71
CA PRO A 37 -6.11 -20.94 -34.81
C PRO A 37 -5.69 -21.91 -35.91
N PRO A 38 -6.65 -22.48 -36.67
CA PRO A 38 -6.36 -23.48 -37.68
C PRO A 38 -5.40 -22.98 -38.78
N PHE A 39 -5.43 -21.68 -39.08
CA PHE A 39 -4.56 -21.07 -40.08
C PHE A 39 -4.20 -19.63 -39.71
N LEU A 40 -2.91 -19.30 -39.82
CA LEU A 40 -2.41 -17.94 -39.76
C LEU A 40 -1.26 -17.79 -40.76
N ALA A 41 -1.31 -16.78 -41.62
CA ALA A 41 -0.24 -16.53 -42.57
C ALA A 41 1.05 -16.11 -41.84
N SER A 42 2.15 -16.83 -42.08
CA SER A 42 3.49 -16.44 -41.65
C SER A 42 3.95 -15.19 -42.40
N ARG A 43 4.88 -14.42 -41.81
CA ARG A 43 5.53 -13.23 -42.40
C ARG A 43 6.06 -13.48 -43.82
N PHE A 44 6.36 -14.73 -44.15
CA PHE A 44 6.97 -15.13 -45.41
C PHE A 44 6.08 -16.05 -46.25
N GLY A 45 4.78 -16.17 -45.95
CA GLY A 45 3.84 -17.07 -46.64
C GLY A 45 3.69 -18.43 -45.93
N GLY A 46 2.52 -19.07 -46.10
CA GLY A 46 2.21 -20.36 -45.45
C GLY A 46 1.70 -20.28 -44.02
N ASN A 47 1.38 -21.43 -43.41
CA ASN A 47 0.84 -21.46 -42.04
C ASN A 47 1.94 -21.29 -40.98
N ALA A 48 1.79 -20.27 -40.13
CA ALA A 48 2.70 -19.95 -39.03
C ALA A 48 2.75 -21.03 -37.92
N TYR A 49 1.82 -21.99 -37.92
CA TYR A 49 1.72 -23.06 -36.91
C TYR A 49 2.17 -24.44 -37.42
N GLY A 50 3.18 -24.48 -38.29
CA GLY A 50 3.94 -25.71 -38.57
C GLY A 50 4.06 -26.12 -40.04
N LEU A 51 3.04 -25.85 -40.88
CA LEU A 51 3.13 -26.15 -42.32
C LEU A 51 4.09 -25.21 -43.06
N GLY A 52 4.35 -24.02 -42.52
CA GLY A 52 5.31 -23.06 -43.08
C GLY A 52 6.77 -23.57 -43.14
N ILE A 53 7.13 -24.64 -42.41
CA ILE A 53 8.46 -25.27 -42.52
C ILE A 53 8.67 -25.85 -43.92
N VAL A 54 7.63 -26.47 -44.49
CA VAL A 54 7.70 -27.11 -45.82
C VAL A 54 7.72 -26.06 -46.92
N GLU A 55 6.98 -24.97 -46.72
CA GLU A 55 6.83 -23.90 -47.71
C GLU A 55 8.02 -22.92 -47.75
N GLN A 56 8.88 -22.91 -46.74
CA GLN A 56 9.99 -21.95 -46.60
C GLN A 56 11.38 -22.61 -46.53
N ARG A 57 11.53 -23.82 -47.11
CA ARG A 57 12.80 -24.55 -47.15
C ARG A 57 13.96 -23.70 -47.68
N ASP A 58 13.69 -22.84 -48.66
CA ASP A 58 14.69 -21.99 -49.33
C ASP A 58 15.34 -20.93 -48.40
N LYS A 59 14.81 -20.74 -47.18
CA LYS A 59 15.33 -19.77 -46.19
C LYS A 59 16.21 -20.39 -45.11
N LEU A 60 16.35 -21.71 -45.12
CA LEU A 60 17.19 -22.45 -44.19
C LEU A 60 18.56 -22.72 -44.82
N GLY A 61 19.63 -22.64 -44.03
CA GLY A 61 20.94 -23.15 -44.46
C GLY A 61 20.91 -24.68 -44.56
N VAL A 62 21.80 -25.27 -45.38
CA VAL A 62 21.90 -26.72 -45.58
C VAL A 62 21.98 -27.48 -44.25
N GLY A 63 22.81 -27.02 -43.31
CA GLY A 63 22.94 -27.63 -41.98
C GLY A 63 21.76 -27.38 -41.00
N GLU A 64 20.85 -26.45 -41.28
CA GLU A 64 19.61 -26.26 -40.51
C GLU A 64 18.49 -27.15 -41.05
N LEU A 65 18.44 -27.35 -42.37
CA LEU A 65 17.55 -28.28 -43.06
C LEU A 65 17.85 -29.72 -42.68
N ASP A 66 19.11 -30.16 -42.80
CA ASP A 66 19.55 -31.51 -42.41
C ASP A 66 19.23 -31.79 -40.94
N PHE A 67 19.39 -30.78 -40.08
CA PHE A 67 19.04 -30.88 -38.67
C PHE A 67 17.54 -31.10 -38.47
N LEU A 68 16.67 -30.30 -39.09
CA LEU A 68 15.21 -30.46 -38.94
C LEU A 68 14.70 -31.77 -39.55
N GLU A 69 15.26 -32.21 -40.69
CA GLU A 69 14.90 -33.47 -41.34
C GLU A 69 15.39 -34.71 -40.56
N SER A 70 16.47 -34.57 -39.77
CA SER A 70 16.97 -35.64 -38.90
C SER A 70 16.19 -35.84 -37.60
N LEU A 71 15.27 -34.93 -37.26
CA LEU A 71 14.53 -34.95 -35.99
C LEU A 71 13.14 -35.55 -36.15
N ASP A 72 12.77 -36.44 -35.23
CA ASP A 72 11.37 -36.84 -35.04
C ASP A 72 10.64 -35.82 -34.14
N LEU A 73 9.83 -34.96 -34.76
CA LEU A 73 9.00 -33.95 -34.07
C LEU A 73 7.83 -34.58 -33.28
N GLY A 74 7.66 -35.90 -33.34
CA GLY A 74 6.76 -36.70 -32.53
C GLY A 74 7.32 -37.14 -31.18
N ASP A 75 8.65 -37.17 -31.00
CA ASP A 75 9.30 -37.67 -29.77
C ASP A 75 9.60 -36.53 -28.76
N PRO A 76 8.91 -36.52 -27.59
CA PRO A 76 9.13 -35.51 -26.55
C PRO A 76 10.56 -35.48 -25.99
N ALA A 77 11.28 -36.60 -25.98
CA ALA A 77 12.65 -36.66 -25.44
C ALA A 77 13.65 -35.95 -26.36
N ILE A 78 13.49 -36.11 -27.67
CA ILE A 78 14.28 -35.44 -28.70
C ILE A 78 13.98 -33.94 -28.70
N LEU A 79 12.70 -33.56 -28.62
CA LEU A 79 12.27 -32.16 -28.52
C LEU A 79 12.86 -31.48 -27.29
N ARG A 80 12.85 -32.17 -26.13
CA ARG A 80 13.42 -31.66 -24.87
C ARG A 80 14.92 -31.40 -24.97
N LYS A 81 15.67 -32.28 -25.64
CA LYS A 81 17.12 -32.15 -25.80
C LYS A 81 17.52 -31.02 -26.76
N ASN A 82 16.66 -30.68 -27.72
CA ASN A 82 16.98 -29.78 -28.82
C ASN A 82 16.14 -28.49 -28.86
N TYR A 83 15.30 -28.23 -27.85
CA TYR A 83 14.28 -27.17 -27.89
C TYR A 83 14.85 -25.77 -28.25
N GLN A 84 16.00 -25.39 -27.70
CA GLN A 84 16.63 -24.08 -27.97
C GLN A 84 16.97 -23.92 -29.45
N ARG A 85 17.56 -24.96 -30.05
CA ARG A 85 17.98 -24.97 -31.46
C ARG A 85 16.77 -25.03 -32.40
N ILE A 86 15.71 -25.73 -32.01
CA ILE A 86 14.45 -25.75 -32.76
C ILE A 86 13.78 -24.38 -32.72
N ASN A 87 13.66 -23.78 -31.52
CA ASN A 87 13.04 -22.46 -31.35
C ASN A 87 13.81 -21.35 -32.07
N SER A 88 15.14 -21.40 -32.14
CA SER A 88 15.93 -20.44 -32.92
C SER A 88 15.64 -20.52 -34.42
N ILE A 89 15.48 -21.74 -34.96
CA ILE A 89 15.13 -21.94 -36.36
C ILE A 89 13.69 -21.48 -36.63
N TYR A 90 12.75 -21.82 -35.74
CA TYR A 90 11.35 -21.40 -35.87
C TYR A 90 11.19 -19.87 -35.77
N ARG A 91 12.03 -19.21 -34.98
CA ARG A 91 12.11 -17.74 -34.92
C ARG A 91 12.58 -17.15 -36.26
N LYS A 92 13.60 -17.75 -36.88
CA LYS A 92 14.12 -17.35 -38.20
C LYS A 92 13.08 -17.49 -39.31
N LEU A 93 12.27 -18.55 -39.26
CA LEU A 93 11.17 -18.82 -40.21
C LEU A 93 9.89 -18.00 -39.92
N GLY A 94 9.87 -17.19 -38.85
CA GLY A 94 8.67 -16.44 -38.47
C GLY A 94 7.49 -17.34 -38.09
N LEU A 95 7.75 -18.56 -37.62
CA LEU A 95 6.72 -19.46 -37.10
C LEU A 95 6.31 -19.02 -35.70
N LEU A 96 5.04 -19.24 -35.38
CA LEU A 96 4.39 -18.84 -34.14
C LEU A 96 4.12 -20.05 -33.23
N MET A 97 4.95 -21.08 -33.36
CA MET A 97 4.96 -22.24 -32.45
C MET A 97 6.35 -22.39 -31.85
N ARG A 98 6.44 -22.96 -30.65
CA ARG A 98 7.68 -23.15 -29.90
C ARG A 98 7.60 -24.42 -29.05
N PHE A 99 8.74 -24.85 -28.53
CA PHE A 99 8.85 -25.95 -27.58
C PHE A 99 9.41 -25.49 -26.25
N SER A 100 8.84 -25.97 -25.15
CA SER A 100 9.31 -25.71 -23.78
C SER A 100 10.47 -26.62 -23.40
N ARG A 101 11.16 -26.32 -22.29
CA ARG A 101 12.22 -27.17 -21.70
C ARG A 101 11.74 -28.57 -21.28
N HIS A 102 10.42 -28.80 -21.31
CA HIS A 102 9.80 -30.10 -21.05
C HIS A 102 9.44 -30.85 -22.34
N GLY A 103 9.79 -30.30 -23.52
CA GLY A 103 9.46 -30.88 -24.82
C GLY A 103 7.99 -30.70 -25.22
N LYS A 104 7.23 -29.87 -24.49
CA LYS A 104 5.83 -29.55 -24.82
C LYS A 104 5.75 -28.41 -25.80
N ARG A 105 4.82 -28.51 -26.75
CA ARG A 105 4.54 -27.48 -27.75
C ARG A 105 3.71 -26.37 -27.11
N TYR A 106 3.98 -25.14 -27.49
CA TYR A 106 3.12 -23.99 -27.20
C TYR A 106 3.10 -23.05 -28.40
N PHE A 107 2.09 -22.19 -28.44
CA PHE A 107 1.79 -21.33 -29.58
C PHE A 107 1.84 -19.86 -29.16
N LEU A 108 2.16 -18.99 -30.13
CA LEU A 108 2.29 -17.56 -29.96
C LEU A 108 1.15 -16.89 -30.74
N ILE A 109 0.11 -16.46 -30.05
CA ILE A 109 -1.07 -15.85 -30.66
C ILE A 109 -0.81 -14.35 -30.82
N PRO A 110 -0.81 -13.80 -32.05
CA PRO A 110 -0.65 -12.37 -32.25
C PRO A 110 -1.79 -11.58 -31.61
N ILE A 111 -1.44 -10.43 -31.06
CA ILE A 111 -2.35 -9.56 -30.32
C ILE A 111 -3.60 -9.14 -31.10
N ASN A 112 -3.46 -8.98 -32.42
CA ASN A 112 -4.54 -8.59 -33.34
C ASN A 112 -5.61 -9.68 -33.50
N TRP A 113 -5.34 -10.92 -33.07
CA TRP A 113 -6.27 -12.05 -33.15
C TRP A 113 -7.14 -12.22 -31.89
N LEU A 114 -6.95 -11.37 -30.88
CA LEU A 114 -7.77 -11.34 -29.66
C LEU A 114 -8.86 -10.25 -29.75
N SER A 115 -9.49 -10.09 -30.93
CA SER A 115 -10.30 -8.93 -31.33
C SER A 115 -11.35 -8.45 -30.30
N HIS A 116 -11.98 -9.35 -29.55
CA HIS A 116 -12.93 -8.99 -28.48
C HIS A 116 -12.27 -8.34 -27.27
N SER A 117 -11.06 -8.76 -26.91
CA SER A 117 -10.27 -8.11 -25.85
C SER A 117 -9.86 -6.69 -26.24
N LEU A 118 -9.67 -6.41 -27.53
CA LEU A 118 -9.28 -5.08 -27.99
C LEU A 118 -10.43 -4.07 -27.90
N GLU A 119 -11.68 -4.46 -28.17
CA GLU A 119 -12.83 -3.54 -28.02
C GLU A 119 -13.07 -3.15 -26.56
N ASP A 120 -13.06 -4.12 -25.64
CA ASP A 120 -13.19 -3.84 -24.20
C ASP A 120 -12.06 -2.93 -23.67
N ILE A 121 -10.83 -3.15 -24.15
CA ILE A 121 -9.69 -2.30 -23.79
C ILE A 121 -9.88 -0.89 -24.34
N LYS A 122 -10.30 -0.74 -25.59
CA LYS A 122 -10.58 0.57 -26.19
C LYS A 122 -11.64 1.34 -25.40
N ASP A 123 -12.72 0.68 -25.01
CA ASP A 123 -13.78 1.31 -24.23
C ASP A 123 -13.29 1.76 -22.84
N LYS A 124 -12.42 0.99 -22.17
CA LYS A 124 -11.76 1.44 -20.95
C LYS A 124 -10.85 2.65 -21.20
N VAL A 125 -10.10 2.65 -22.31
CA VAL A 125 -9.21 3.78 -22.66
C VAL A 125 -9.99 5.04 -22.99
N ASP A 126 -11.13 4.94 -23.68
CA ASP A 126 -12.03 6.08 -23.95
C ASP A 126 -12.49 6.74 -22.65
N GLU A 127 -12.78 5.93 -21.63
CA GLU A 127 -13.19 6.38 -20.31
C GLU A 127 -12.04 7.04 -19.54
N ILE A 128 -10.82 6.48 -19.62
CA ILE A 128 -9.60 7.10 -19.07
C ILE A 128 -9.34 8.45 -19.74
N GLU A 129 -9.46 8.52 -21.07
CA GLU A 129 -9.28 9.73 -21.85
C GLU A 129 -10.27 10.82 -21.43
N ARG A 130 -11.55 10.46 -21.22
CA ARG A 130 -12.57 11.38 -20.69
C ARG A 130 -12.14 12.00 -19.35
N VAL A 131 -11.76 11.18 -18.38
CA VAL A 131 -11.33 11.65 -17.05
C VAL A 131 -10.06 12.51 -17.16
N LEU A 132 -9.13 12.13 -18.04
CA LEU A 132 -7.90 12.89 -18.28
C LEU A 132 -8.19 14.26 -18.88
N LEU A 133 -9.08 14.36 -19.87
CA LEU A 133 -9.48 15.62 -20.49
C LEU A 133 -10.17 16.56 -19.49
N GLU A 134 -11.03 16.01 -18.62
CA GLU A 134 -11.63 16.78 -17.52
C GLU A 134 -10.57 17.34 -16.57
N GLN A 135 -9.54 16.55 -16.25
CA GLN A 135 -8.40 16.99 -15.42
C GLN A 135 -7.55 18.07 -16.10
N VAL A 136 -7.23 17.90 -17.39
CA VAL A 136 -6.52 18.91 -18.21
C VAL A 136 -7.28 20.24 -18.16
N HIS A 137 -8.59 20.20 -18.39
CA HIS A 137 -9.43 21.40 -18.40
C HIS A 137 -9.47 22.07 -17.03
N ARG A 138 -9.62 21.29 -15.95
CA ARG A 138 -9.68 21.79 -14.58
C ARG A 138 -8.36 22.42 -14.14
N ARG A 139 -7.22 21.81 -14.50
CA ARG A 139 -5.88 22.25 -14.09
C ARG A 139 -5.29 23.32 -15.00
N LYS A 140 -5.87 23.55 -16.18
CA LYS A 140 -5.32 24.44 -17.22
C LYS A 140 -3.86 24.08 -17.56
N LYS A 141 -3.51 22.79 -17.50
CA LYS A 141 -2.20 22.24 -17.85
C LYS A 141 -2.33 21.46 -19.15
N GLU A 142 -1.50 21.74 -20.15
CA GLU A 142 -1.48 21.00 -21.42
C GLU A 142 -0.94 19.57 -21.24
N LYS A 143 0.00 19.39 -20.30
CA LYS A 143 0.64 18.11 -20.00
C LYS A 143 0.47 17.76 -18.53
N LEU A 144 -0.08 16.58 -18.28
CA LEU A 144 -0.26 15.96 -16.98
C LEU A 144 0.78 14.86 -16.77
N ASN A 145 1.23 14.72 -15.53
CA ASN A 145 1.98 13.56 -15.06
C ASN A 145 0.99 12.53 -14.53
N VAL A 146 0.85 11.39 -15.22
CA VAL A 146 -0.13 10.35 -14.91
C VAL A 146 0.55 9.08 -14.43
N GLY A 147 0.18 8.60 -13.25
CA GLY A 147 0.61 7.30 -12.73
C GLY A 147 -0.35 6.19 -13.18
N LEU A 148 0.15 5.14 -13.81
CA LEU A 148 -0.62 3.96 -14.22
C LEU A 148 -0.24 2.78 -13.33
N LEU A 149 -1.18 2.28 -12.52
CA LEU A 149 -0.95 1.10 -11.67
C LEU A 149 -1.44 -0.16 -12.36
N THR A 150 -0.59 -0.70 -13.24
CA THR A 150 -0.81 -1.96 -13.95
C THR A 150 0.52 -2.53 -14.43
N ALA A 151 0.52 -3.76 -14.94
CA ALA A 151 1.67 -4.38 -15.56
C ALA A 151 2.09 -3.64 -16.85
N PRO A 152 3.40 -3.53 -17.13
CA PRO A 152 3.89 -2.78 -18.29
C PRO A 152 3.53 -3.41 -19.63
N ASN A 153 3.30 -4.74 -19.64
CA ASN A 153 2.93 -5.50 -20.83
C ASN A 153 1.40 -5.57 -21.01
N ASP A 154 0.62 -4.88 -20.17
CA ASP A 154 -0.82 -4.80 -20.33
C ASP A 154 -1.15 -3.99 -21.59
N LEU A 155 -2.03 -4.55 -22.40
CA LEU A 155 -2.55 -3.95 -23.62
C LEU A 155 -3.10 -2.53 -23.40
N ILE A 156 -3.70 -2.29 -22.24
CA ILE A 156 -4.26 -0.98 -21.91
C ILE A 156 -3.19 0.11 -21.86
N VAL A 157 -1.96 -0.22 -21.46
CA VAL A 157 -0.85 0.72 -21.42
C VAL A 157 -0.47 1.18 -22.82
N HIS A 158 -0.37 0.24 -23.77
CA HIS A 158 -0.05 0.55 -25.15
C HIS A 158 -1.11 1.44 -25.80
N GLU A 159 -2.38 1.15 -25.57
CA GLU A 159 -3.49 1.92 -26.13
C GLU A 159 -3.56 3.34 -25.51
N ILE A 160 -3.40 3.46 -24.18
CA ILE A 160 -3.36 4.76 -23.48
C ILE A 160 -2.20 5.62 -24.00
N THR A 161 -0.99 5.06 -24.02
CA THR A 161 0.22 5.80 -24.40
C THR A 161 0.22 6.19 -25.87
N GLY A 162 -0.36 5.34 -26.75
CA GLY A 162 -0.52 5.62 -28.17
C GLY A 162 -1.50 6.75 -28.46
N ARG A 163 -2.66 6.76 -27.80
CA ARG A 163 -3.71 7.78 -28.02
C ARG A 163 -3.39 9.11 -27.36
N MET A 164 -2.82 9.07 -26.15
CA MET A 164 -2.58 10.25 -25.32
C MET A 164 -1.09 10.60 -25.25
N ALA A 165 -0.39 10.53 -26.39
CA ALA A 165 1.07 10.73 -26.49
C ALA A 165 1.58 12.09 -25.98
N ALA A 166 0.70 13.09 -25.84
CA ALA A 166 1.05 14.40 -25.27
C ALA A 166 1.31 14.35 -23.75
N GLN A 167 0.79 13.34 -23.06
CA GLN A 167 0.82 13.20 -21.60
C GLN A 167 2.05 12.40 -21.15
N LYS A 168 2.50 12.60 -19.91
CA LYS A 168 3.63 11.85 -19.34
C LYS A 168 3.10 10.72 -18.46
N PHE A 169 3.29 9.47 -18.91
CA PHE A 169 2.89 8.28 -18.15
C PHE A 169 4.05 7.66 -17.39
N VAL A 170 3.80 7.26 -16.14
CA VAL A 170 4.72 6.46 -15.33
C VAL A 170 4.00 5.19 -14.89
N ILE A 171 4.57 4.03 -15.22
CA ILE A 171 3.98 2.72 -14.91
C ILE A 171 4.50 2.23 -13.56
N ILE A 172 3.59 1.89 -12.66
CA ILE A 172 3.86 1.34 -11.33
C ILE A 172 3.28 -0.07 -11.27
N ASP A 173 4.14 -1.08 -11.39
CA ASP A 173 3.76 -2.50 -11.52
C ASP A 173 4.13 -3.35 -10.30
N SER A 174 4.76 -2.75 -9.31
CA SER A 174 5.34 -3.44 -8.15
C SER A 174 5.32 -2.54 -6.93
N VAL A 175 5.36 -3.14 -5.73
CA VAL A 175 5.44 -2.37 -4.48
C VAL A 175 6.74 -1.57 -4.40
N GLU A 176 7.84 -2.11 -4.91
CA GLU A 176 9.13 -1.43 -4.95
C GLU A 176 9.03 -0.13 -5.76
N LYS A 177 8.45 -0.18 -6.97
CA LYS A 177 8.20 1.04 -7.76
C LYS A 177 7.23 1.99 -7.10
N LEU A 178 6.22 1.48 -6.39
CA LEU A 178 5.29 2.32 -5.64
C LEU A 178 5.99 3.09 -4.52
N ARG A 179 7.04 2.50 -3.91
CA ARG A 179 7.86 3.13 -2.87
C ARG A 179 8.88 4.11 -3.44
N GLU A 180 9.49 3.78 -4.58
CA GLU A 180 10.51 4.60 -5.24
C GLU A 180 9.93 5.75 -6.08
N ALA A 181 8.62 5.73 -6.37
CA ALA A 181 7.99 6.73 -7.21
C ALA A 181 8.15 8.14 -6.64
N SER A 182 8.84 9.00 -7.40
CA SER A 182 8.95 10.43 -7.11
C SER A 182 7.75 11.18 -7.72
N GLY A 183 6.65 11.27 -6.99
CA GLY A 183 5.52 12.16 -7.33
C GLY A 183 5.92 13.66 -7.36
N PRO A 184 4.97 14.59 -7.48
CA PRO A 184 3.53 14.36 -7.48
C PRO A 184 2.94 14.08 -8.87
N PHE A 185 1.95 13.20 -8.93
CA PHE A 185 1.12 12.94 -10.11
C PHE A 185 -0.12 13.84 -10.12
N ASP A 186 -0.52 14.29 -11.31
CA ASP A 186 -1.75 15.06 -11.52
C ASP A 186 -3.00 14.14 -11.55
N LEU A 187 -2.81 12.86 -11.89
CA LEU A 187 -3.85 11.83 -11.95
C LEU A 187 -3.19 10.46 -11.73
N ILE A 188 -3.85 9.59 -10.95
CA ILE A 188 -3.48 8.18 -10.86
C ILE A 188 -4.63 7.33 -11.42
N VAL A 189 -4.31 6.38 -12.29
CA VAL A 189 -5.27 5.50 -12.94
C VAL A 189 -4.97 4.03 -12.61
N ILE A 190 -6.00 3.30 -12.20
CA ILE A 190 -5.98 1.85 -11.98
C ILE A 190 -6.94 1.21 -13.01
N PRO A 191 -6.44 0.63 -14.10
CA PRO A 191 -7.26 0.09 -15.20
C PRO A 191 -7.84 -1.33 -14.92
N GLN A 192 -7.90 -1.71 -13.65
CA GLN A 192 -8.31 -3.04 -13.17
C GLN A 192 -8.98 -2.92 -11.79
N ASP A 193 -9.55 -4.03 -11.28
CA ASP A 193 -10.06 -4.08 -9.91
C ASP A 193 -8.90 -3.95 -8.90
N MET A 194 -9.20 -3.42 -7.71
CA MET A 194 -8.25 -3.34 -6.60
C MET A 194 -7.79 -4.73 -6.12
N ASP A 195 -8.66 -5.76 -6.16
CA ASP A 195 -8.24 -7.14 -5.86
C ASP A 195 -7.14 -7.59 -6.85
N ASP A 196 -7.36 -7.36 -8.15
CA ASP A 196 -6.40 -7.71 -9.21
C ASP A 196 -5.12 -6.89 -9.10
N LEU A 197 -5.23 -5.59 -8.80
CA LEU A 197 -4.07 -4.74 -8.55
C LEU A 197 -3.20 -5.28 -7.42
N LEU A 198 -3.78 -5.57 -6.26
CA LEU A 198 -3.04 -6.06 -5.10
C LEU A 198 -2.33 -7.39 -5.40
N LEU A 199 -2.96 -8.28 -6.17
CA LEU A 199 -2.36 -9.53 -6.62
C LEU A 199 -1.23 -9.28 -7.64
N SER A 200 -1.37 -8.28 -8.52
CA SER A 200 -0.35 -7.94 -9.52
C SER A 200 0.90 -7.27 -8.93
N LEU A 201 0.77 -6.56 -7.81
CA LEU A 201 1.88 -5.87 -7.14
C LEU A 201 2.92 -6.81 -6.49
N SER A 202 2.74 -8.14 -6.61
CA SER A 202 3.69 -9.16 -6.15
C SER A 202 4.02 -9.10 -4.65
N ILE A 203 3.05 -8.67 -3.83
CA ILE A 203 3.18 -8.62 -2.36
C ILE A 203 3.31 -10.05 -1.83
N HIS A 204 4.34 -10.30 -1.02
CA HIS A 204 4.58 -11.62 -0.45
C HIS A 204 3.37 -12.13 0.35
N GLY A 205 3.00 -13.39 0.15
CA GLY A 205 1.89 -14.04 0.86
C GLY A 205 0.50 -13.80 0.24
N LEU A 206 0.35 -12.86 -0.69
CA LEU A 206 -0.89 -12.69 -1.44
C LEU A 206 -0.97 -13.74 -2.55
N THR A 207 -1.81 -14.75 -2.35
CA THR A 207 -2.04 -15.82 -3.34
C THR A 207 -3.52 -16.14 -3.47
N GLY A 208 -3.90 -16.65 -4.64
CA GLY A 208 -5.26 -17.09 -4.95
C GLY A 208 -6.04 -16.12 -5.83
N PRO A 209 -7.23 -16.55 -6.28
CA PRO A 209 -8.04 -15.78 -7.23
C PRO A 209 -8.73 -14.56 -6.60
N ARG A 210 -8.78 -14.47 -5.26
CA ARG A 210 -9.40 -13.35 -4.55
C ARG A 210 -8.90 -13.23 -3.11
N LEU A 211 -8.71 -12.00 -2.65
CA LEU A 211 -8.26 -11.71 -1.29
C LEU A 211 -9.39 -11.80 -0.26
N THR A 212 -9.04 -12.26 0.95
CA THR A 212 -9.95 -12.18 2.10
C THR A 212 -10.27 -10.74 2.45
N GLN A 213 -11.36 -10.52 3.18
CA GLN A 213 -11.78 -9.18 3.60
C GLN A 213 -10.71 -8.44 4.40
N GLU A 214 -10.05 -9.14 5.33
CA GLU A 214 -9.02 -8.59 6.20
C GLU A 214 -7.74 -8.28 5.42
N THR A 215 -7.30 -9.21 4.57
CA THR A 215 -6.12 -9.02 3.72
C THR A 215 -6.33 -7.85 2.76
N PHE A 216 -7.50 -7.77 2.12
CA PHE A 216 -7.87 -6.66 1.23
C PHE A 216 -7.89 -5.33 1.96
N THR A 217 -8.51 -5.25 3.14
CA THR A 217 -8.54 -4.01 3.92
C THR A 217 -7.13 -3.58 4.34
N THR A 218 -6.30 -4.52 4.78
CA THR A 218 -4.94 -4.21 5.25
C THR A 218 -4.05 -3.68 4.12
N HIS A 219 -3.90 -4.45 3.04
CA HIS A 219 -3.03 -4.10 1.92
C HIS A 219 -3.64 -2.99 1.03
N GLY A 220 -4.96 -3.00 0.87
CA GLY A 220 -5.67 -1.96 0.12
C GLY A 220 -5.57 -0.59 0.80
N THR A 221 -5.64 -0.52 2.13
CA THR A 221 -5.43 0.74 2.86
C THR A 221 -3.99 1.23 2.74
N TYR A 222 -3.00 0.33 2.79
CA TYR A 222 -1.59 0.67 2.54
C TYR A 222 -1.38 1.26 1.15
N VAL A 223 -1.85 0.57 0.09
CA VAL A 223 -1.72 1.04 -1.30
C VAL A 223 -2.48 2.35 -1.52
N ALA A 224 -3.69 2.48 -0.97
CA ALA A 224 -4.46 3.73 -1.04
C ALA A 224 -3.73 4.90 -0.36
N GLY A 225 -3.07 4.65 0.78
CA GLY A 225 -2.22 5.63 1.45
C GLY A 225 -1.00 6.03 0.63
N LYS A 226 -0.37 5.09 -0.08
CA LYS A 226 0.75 5.40 -0.99
C LYS A 226 0.31 6.20 -2.22
N ILE A 227 -0.81 5.82 -2.84
CA ILE A 227 -1.43 6.59 -3.92
C ILE A 227 -1.74 8.01 -3.45
N TYR A 228 -2.25 8.15 -2.23
CA TYR A 228 -2.53 9.45 -1.63
C TYR A 228 -1.27 10.32 -1.53
N ASP A 229 -0.15 9.76 -1.03
CA ASP A 229 1.13 10.48 -0.91
C ASP A 229 1.67 10.91 -2.28
N LEU A 230 1.45 10.09 -3.32
CA LEU A 230 1.94 10.33 -4.68
C LEU A 230 1.13 11.36 -5.49
N LEU A 231 -0.09 11.71 -5.07
CA LEU A 231 -0.95 12.68 -5.77
C LEU A 231 -0.67 14.12 -5.32
N GLU A 232 -0.74 15.07 -6.26
CA GLU A 232 -0.74 16.51 -5.93
C GLU A 232 -2.02 16.89 -5.16
N ALA A 233 -2.04 18.06 -4.50
CA ALA A 233 -3.25 18.60 -3.90
C ALA A 233 -4.34 18.80 -4.97
N ASP A 234 -5.59 18.52 -4.61
CA ASP A 234 -6.77 18.59 -5.49
C ASP A 234 -6.81 17.66 -6.70
N CYS A 235 -5.88 16.70 -6.79
CA CYS A 235 -5.86 15.70 -7.86
C CYS A 235 -6.76 14.49 -7.55
N GLU A 236 -7.00 13.68 -8.58
CA GLU A 236 -7.95 12.56 -8.53
C GLU A 236 -7.26 11.19 -8.72
N LEU A 237 -7.88 10.18 -8.12
CA LEU A 237 -7.69 8.77 -8.38
C LEU A 237 -8.84 8.29 -9.26
N CYS A 238 -8.52 7.61 -10.36
CA CYS A 238 -9.49 6.96 -11.24
C CYS A 238 -9.26 5.44 -11.21
N ILE A 239 -10.33 4.67 -10.99
CA ILE A 239 -10.33 3.20 -11.08
C ILE A 239 -11.39 2.80 -12.09
N ILE A 240 -11.00 1.99 -13.06
CA ILE A 240 -11.89 1.46 -14.10
C ILE A 240 -11.70 -0.04 -14.15
N ALA A 241 -12.70 -0.76 -13.66
CA ALA A 241 -12.67 -2.22 -13.58
C ALA A 241 -13.80 -2.83 -14.41
N SER A 242 -13.60 -4.08 -14.83
CA SER A 242 -14.68 -4.88 -15.42
C SER A 242 -15.66 -5.27 -14.32
N ARG A 243 -16.95 -5.05 -14.56
CA ARG A 243 -18.01 -5.36 -13.60
C ARG A 243 -18.49 -6.79 -13.81
N GLN A 244 -18.59 -7.55 -12.72
CA GLN A 244 -19.29 -8.83 -12.77
C GLN A 244 -20.80 -8.58 -12.86
N PHE A 245 -21.47 -9.30 -13.75
CA PHE A 245 -22.91 -9.15 -13.91
C PHE A 245 -23.68 -9.53 -12.64
N PRO A 246 -24.76 -8.80 -12.30
CA PRO A 246 -25.54 -9.05 -11.10
C PRO A 246 -26.21 -10.42 -11.17
N ARG A 247 -26.37 -11.06 -10.00
CA ARG A 247 -27.19 -12.27 -9.88
C ARG A 247 -28.66 -11.88 -9.85
N THR A 248 -29.37 -12.24 -10.89
CA THR A 248 -30.82 -12.10 -11.00
C THR A 248 -31.45 -13.47 -11.15
N ASN A 249 -32.73 -13.60 -10.77
CA ASN A 249 -33.56 -14.79 -11.04
C ASN A 249 -34.66 -14.47 -12.06
N GLU A 250 -34.47 -13.41 -12.84
CA GLU A 250 -35.45 -12.92 -13.79
C GLU A 250 -35.34 -13.68 -15.12
N GLU A 251 -36.49 -13.86 -15.77
CA GLU A 251 -36.57 -14.38 -17.13
C GLU A 251 -37.07 -13.27 -18.04
N VAL A 252 -36.39 -13.07 -19.16
CA VAL A 252 -36.70 -12.05 -20.16
C VAL A 252 -36.84 -12.65 -21.54
N TRP A 253 -37.59 -12.01 -22.42
CA TRP A 253 -37.56 -12.34 -23.85
C TRP A 253 -36.31 -11.74 -24.50
N VAL A 254 -35.57 -12.58 -25.23
CA VAL A 254 -34.40 -12.19 -26.03
C VAL A 254 -34.64 -12.61 -27.47
N GLU A 255 -34.60 -11.66 -28.38
CA GLU A 255 -34.57 -11.91 -29.82
C GLU A 255 -33.13 -11.94 -30.32
N PHE A 256 -32.71 -13.08 -30.87
CA PHE A 256 -31.41 -13.26 -31.52
C PHE A 256 -31.55 -12.93 -33.01
N ARG A 257 -31.06 -11.75 -33.44
CA ARG A 257 -31.17 -11.31 -34.83
C ARG A 257 -30.26 -12.11 -35.77
N ASP A 258 -29.12 -12.57 -35.26
CA ASP A 258 -28.23 -13.48 -35.97
C ASP A 258 -28.53 -14.95 -35.59
N PRO A 259 -28.86 -15.83 -36.56
CA PRO A 259 -29.03 -17.26 -36.30
C PRO A 259 -27.81 -17.94 -35.69
N ASP A 260 -26.59 -17.46 -36.00
CA ASP A 260 -25.36 -18.02 -35.44
C ASP A 260 -25.21 -17.70 -33.95
N ASP A 261 -25.67 -16.55 -33.50
CA ASP A 261 -25.70 -16.18 -32.08
C ASP A 261 -26.65 -17.07 -31.25
N LEU A 262 -27.82 -17.39 -31.80
CA LEU A 262 -28.75 -18.32 -31.15
C LEU A 262 -28.10 -19.71 -30.98
N ARG A 263 -27.41 -20.20 -32.03
CA ARG A 263 -26.67 -21.46 -31.97
C ARG A 263 -25.56 -21.43 -30.92
N ASN A 264 -24.78 -20.35 -30.88
CA ASN A 264 -23.70 -20.16 -29.93
C ASN A 264 -24.23 -20.15 -28.49
N PHE A 265 -25.34 -19.46 -28.24
CA PHE A 265 -26.00 -19.46 -26.94
C PHE A 265 -26.48 -20.86 -26.54
N LEU A 266 -27.11 -21.61 -27.46
CA LEU A 266 -27.57 -22.97 -27.18
C LEU A 266 -26.41 -23.91 -26.86
N LEU A 267 -25.33 -23.85 -27.63
CA LEU A 267 -24.11 -24.65 -27.40
C LEU A 267 -23.43 -24.27 -26.08
N PHE A 268 -23.37 -22.98 -25.74
CA PHE A 268 -22.90 -22.51 -24.43
C PHE A 268 -23.67 -23.18 -23.28
N THR A 269 -25.00 -23.30 -23.40
CA THR A 269 -25.86 -23.95 -22.37
C THR A 269 -25.77 -25.48 -22.34
N HIS A 270 -25.13 -26.11 -23.33
CA HIS A 270 -24.80 -27.53 -23.32
C HIS A 270 -23.43 -27.79 -22.68
N VAL A 271 -22.49 -26.84 -22.80
CA VAL A 271 -21.18 -26.91 -22.13
C VAL A 271 -21.30 -26.55 -20.66
N PHE A 272 -21.91 -25.41 -20.35
CA PHE A 272 -22.00 -24.88 -19.00
C PHE A 272 -23.38 -25.12 -18.39
N ARG A 273 -23.38 -25.37 -17.08
CA ARG A 273 -24.61 -25.57 -16.32
C ARG A 273 -25.44 -24.29 -16.30
N SER A 274 -26.55 -24.29 -17.02
CA SER A 274 -27.55 -23.22 -17.03
C SER A 274 -28.60 -23.39 -15.91
N LYS A 275 -29.30 -22.29 -15.58
CA LYS A 275 -30.44 -22.30 -14.64
C LYS A 275 -31.67 -22.96 -15.23
N LYS A 276 -31.85 -22.86 -16.55
CA LYS A 276 -32.98 -23.40 -17.31
C LYS A 276 -32.50 -24.20 -18.51
N ARG A 277 -33.33 -25.17 -18.93
CA ARG A 277 -33.12 -25.87 -20.21
C ARG A 277 -33.72 -25.06 -21.34
N TYR A 278 -32.86 -24.62 -22.26
CA TYR A 278 -33.26 -23.97 -23.49
C TYR A 278 -33.46 -25.02 -24.59
N ARG A 279 -34.44 -24.78 -25.45
CA ARG A 279 -34.67 -25.51 -26.69
C ARG A 279 -34.95 -24.48 -27.77
N GLY A 280 -34.26 -24.59 -28.89
CA GLY A 280 -34.53 -23.75 -30.04
C GLY A 280 -35.94 -24.04 -30.59
N LYS A 281 -36.66 -23.00 -30.99
CA LYS A 281 -37.85 -23.13 -31.84
C LYS A 281 -37.59 -22.37 -33.12
N SER A 282 -38.33 -22.69 -34.19
CA SER A 282 -38.29 -21.93 -35.44
C SER A 282 -38.75 -20.49 -35.17
N GLY A 283 -37.79 -19.59 -34.94
CA GLY A 283 -37.97 -18.19 -34.55
C GLY A 283 -36.78 -17.65 -33.75
N SER A 284 -36.47 -16.36 -33.88
CA SER A 284 -35.35 -15.69 -33.20
C SER A 284 -35.60 -15.40 -31.71
N LEU A 285 -36.85 -15.48 -31.24
CA LEU A 285 -37.27 -15.08 -29.90
C LEU A 285 -37.25 -16.25 -28.91
N LEU A 286 -36.48 -16.12 -27.83
CA LEU A 286 -36.33 -17.12 -26.78
C LEU A 286 -36.54 -16.51 -25.40
N ARG A 287 -37.21 -17.23 -24.49
CA ARG A 287 -37.35 -16.83 -23.09
C ARG A 287 -36.13 -17.30 -22.30
N VAL A 288 -35.24 -16.38 -21.95
CA VAL A 288 -33.93 -16.67 -21.38
C VAL A 288 -33.87 -16.24 -19.91
N HIS A 289 -33.24 -17.06 -19.06
CA HIS A 289 -32.91 -16.63 -17.71
C HIS A 289 -31.77 -15.61 -17.78
N LEU A 290 -31.98 -14.41 -17.26
CA LEU A 290 -31.11 -13.26 -17.47
C LEU A 290 -29.66 -13.53 -17.00
N ALA A 291 -29.48 -14.25 -15.88
CA ALA A 291 -28.15 -14.67 -15.43
C ALA A 291 -27.42 -15.61 -16.42
N ASP A 292 -28.13 -16.50 -17.14
CA ASP A 292 -27.50 -17.39 -18.13
C ASP A 292 -27.12 -16.59 -19.38
N PHE A 293 -27.97 -15.66 -19.81
CA PHE A 293 -27.67 -14.74 -20.91
C PHE A 293 -26.46 -13.86 -20.60
N TYR A 294 -26.37 -13.34 -19.37
CA TYR A 294 -25.23 -12.53 -18.95
C TYR A 294 -23.93 -13.31 -18.89
N ASN A 295 -23.95 -14.57 -18.44
CA ASN A 295 -22.78 -15.43 -18.49
C ASN A 295 -22.33 -15.72 -19.93
N TYR A 296 -23.27 -15.81 -20.87
CA TYR A 296 -22.95 -15.91 -22.30
C TYR A 296 -22.31 -14.61 -22.80
N LEU A 297 -22.93 -13.47 -22.49
CA LEU A 297 -22.43 -12.15 -22.86
C LEU A 297 -21.10 -11.78 -22.20
N SER A 298 -20.74 -12.34 -21.04
CA SER A 298 -19.43 -12.08 -20.41
C SER A 298 -18.26 -12.72 -21.16
N GLY A 299 -18.52 -13.36 -22.30
CA GLY A 299 -17.49 -13.98 -23.12
C GLY A 299 -16.81 -15.14 -22.39
N ILE A 300 -17.54 -15.87 -21.53
CA ILE A 300 -16.98 -17.06 -20.89
C ILE A 300 -16.60 -18.03 -22.01
N PHE A 301 -15.29 -18.20 -22.10
CA PHE A 301 -14.65 -18.94 -23.15
C PHE A 301 -15.04 -20.41 -23.12
N VAL A 302 -15.50 -20.90 -24.27
CA VAL A 302 -15.77 -22.32 -24.50
C VAL A 302 -14.54 -22.91 -25.18
N TYR A 303 -13.79 -23.75 -24.48
CA TYR A 303 -12.61 -24.38 -25.05
C TYR A 303 -12.99 -25.40 -26.14
N ARG A 304 -12.18 -25.46 -27.19
CA ARG A 304 -12.39 -26.37 -28.33
C ARG A 304 -12.42 -27.84 -27.90
N GLU A 305 -11.65 -28.22 -26.89
CA GLU A 305 -11.68 -29.57 -26.31
C GLU A 305 -13.02 -29.91 -25.66
N ASP A 306 -13.67 -28.96 -24.98
CA ASP A 306 -14.96 -29.18 -24.35
C ASP A 306 -16.06 -29.28 -25.41
N LEU A 307 -15.97 -28.48 -26.48
CA LEU A 307 -16.86 -28.64 -27.64
C LEU A 307 -16.66 -29.99 -28.34
N LYS A 308 -15.41 -30.45 -28.51
CA LYS A 308 -15.12 -31.77 -29.11
C LYS A 308 -15.72 -32.93 -28.30
N LYS A 309 -15.76 -32.84 -26.97
CA LYS A 309 -16.42 -33.85 -26.13
C LYS A 309 -17.92 -33.99 -26.42
N ILE A 310 -18.56 -32.90 -26.84
CA ILE A 310 -20.00 -32.85 -27.13
C ILE A 310 -20.29 -33.21 -28.59
N VAL A 311 -19.52 -32.63 -29.52
CA VAL A 311 -19.79 -32.63 -30.96
C VAL A 311 -19.03 -33.72 -31.73
N GLY A 312 -17.98 -34.30 -31.12
CA GLY A 312 -17.11 -35.29 -31.75
C GLY A 312 -16.27 -34.68 -32.88
N GLU A 313 -16.26 -35.34 -34.04
CA GLU A 313 -15.55 -34.89 -35.26
C GLU A 313 -16.42 -34.03 -36.20
N ARG A 314 -17.67 -33.73 -35.84
CA ARG A 314 -18.57 -32.96 -36.71
C ARG A 314 -18.14 -31.50 -36.78
N ASP A 315 -18.33 -30.90 -37.95
CA ASP A 315 -18.08 -29.47 -38.14
C ASP A 315 -19.14 -28.64 -37.40
N LEU A 316 -18.68 -27.78 -36.48
CA LEU A 316 -19.53 -26.90 -35.68
C LEU A 316 -20.39 -25.98 -36.56
N VAL A 317 -19.88 -25.59 -37.73
CA VAL A 317 -20.55 -24.65 -38.65
C VAL A 317 -21.80 -25.26 -39.27
N GLN A 318 -21.87 -26.59 -39.40
CA GLN A 318 -22.94 -27.30 -40.14
C GLN A 318 -24.10 -27.76 -39.26
N LEU A 319 -23.99 -27.66 -37.93
CA LEU A 319 -25.02 -28.13 -37.00
C LEU A 319 -26.27 -27.24 -37.02
N THR A 320 -27.45 -27.84 -37.20
CA THR A 320 -28.73 -27.11 -37.07
C THR A 320 -29.12 -26.93 -35.60
N VAL A 321 -30.06 -26.02 -35.33
CA VAL A 321 -30.58 -25.75 -33.99
C VAL A 321 -31.22 -27.01 -33.38
N GLU A 322 -31.95 -27.80 -34.18
CA GLU A 322 -32.59 -29.05 -33.75
C GLU A 322 -31.57 -30.15 -33.45
N GLU A 323 -30.42 -30.14 -34.14
CA GLU A 323 -29.32 -31.06 -33.89
C GLU A 323 -28.58 -30.69 -32.60
N ILE A 324 -28.38 -29.40 -32.34
CA ILE A 324 -27.77 -28.89 -31.10
C ILE A 324 -28.61 -29.30 -29.88
N ASP A 325 -29.94 -29.20 -29.96
CA ASP A 325 -30.85 -29.58 -28.88
C ASP A 325 -30.78 -31.07 -28.48
N ARG A 326 -30.20 -31.93 -29.35
CA ARG A 326 -30.01 -33.37 -29.10
C ARG A 326 -28.62 -33.72 -28.57
N LEU A 327 -27.70 -32.75 -28.49
CA LEU A 327 -26.34 -33.00 -28.03
C LEU A 327 -26.28 -33.33 -26.53
N PRO A 328 -25.28 -34.11 -26.09
CA PRO A 328 -25.05 -34.36 -24.67
C PRO A 328 -24.63 -33.08 -23.95
N ARG A 329 -24.89 -33.00 -22.64
CA ARG A 329 -24.50 -31.86 -21.80
C ARG A 329 -23.32 -32.21 -20.92
N LEU A 330 -22.35 -31.30 -20.85
CA LEU A 330 -21.22 -31.41 -19.91
C LEU A 330 -21.56 -30.82 -18.53
N ASP A 331 -22.50 -29.87 -18.48
CA ASP A 331 -22.94 -29.17 -17.27
C ASP A 331 -21.76 -28.68 -16.40
N LEU A 332 -20.72 -28.14 -17.05
CA LEU A 332 -19.56 -27.58 -16.37
C LEU A 332 -20.01 -26.43 -15.47
N ARG A 333 -19.49 -26.39 -14.24
CA ARG A 333 -19.76 -25.27 -13.33
C ARG A 333 -18.97 -24.07 -13.81
N ILE A 334 -19.66 -22.97 -14.08
CA ILE A 334 -19.03 -21.68 -14.26
C ILE A 334 -18.38 -21.31 -12.92
N SER A 335 -17.06 -21.21 -12.89
CA SER A 335 -16.30 -20.73 -11.74
C SER A 335 -16.46 -19.21 -11.60
N SER A 336 -17.69 -18.72 -11.42
CA SER A 336 -17.92 -17.31 -11.10
C SER A 336 -17.80 -17.13 -9.59
N ALA A 337 -16.85 -16.29 -9.18
CA ALA A 337 -16.81 -15.78 -7.82
C ALA A 337 -18.18 -15.16 -7.48
N LYS A 338 -18.56 -15.15 -6.20
CA LYS A 338 -19.79 -14.45 -5.79
C LYS A 338 -19.68 -13.00 -6.28
N PRO A 339 -20.74 -12.45 -6.91
CA PRO A 339 -20.78 -11.04 -7.26
C PRO A 339 -20.56 -10.27 -5.97
N VAL A 340 -19.62 -9.34 -6.01
CA VAL A 340 -19.34 -8.46 -4.89
C VAL A 340 -19.65 -7.06 -5.35
N ASP A 341 -20.28 -6.34 -4.44
CA ASP A 341 -20.43 -4.90 -4.54
C ASP A 341 -19.03 -4.26 -4.52
N LEU A 342 -18.52 -3.96 -5.72
CA LEU A 342 -17.20 -3.34 -5.91
C LEU A 342 -17.15 -1.98 -5.24
N GLU A 343 -18.24 -1.20 -5.31
CA GLU A 343 -18.31 0.10 -4.66
C GLU A 343 -18.16 -0.03 -3.14
N ALA A 344 -18.94 -0.89 -2.50
CA ALA A 344 -18.83 -1.11 -1.06
C ALA A 344 -17.48 -1.73 -0.66
N ARG A 345 -16.83 -2.48 -1.57
CA ARG A 345 -15.49 -3.04 -1.33
C ARG A 345 -14.42 -1.95 -1.42
N TRP A 346 -14.42 -1.13 -2.46
CA TRP A 346 -13.47 -0.03 -2.66
C TRP A 346 -13.63 1.07 -1.60
N ASP A 347 -14.87 1.43 -1.24
CA ASP A 347 -15.14 2.45 -0.22
C ASP A 347 -14.53 2.11 1.14
N ARG A 348 -14.28 0.83 1.46
CA ARG A 348 -13.63 0.44 2.72
C ARG A 348 -12.18 0.91 2.82
N VAL A 349 -11.47 0.99 1.71
CA VAL A 349 -10.03 1.32 1.69
C VAL A 349 -9.76 2.72 1.13
N LEU A 350 -10.59 3.21 0.21
CA LEU A 350 -10.39 4.51 -0.45
C LEU A 350 -11.02 5.68 0.31
N LYS A 351 -12.18 5.48 0.95
CA LYS A 351 -12.94 6.56 1.62
C LYS A 351 -12.14 7.37 2.66
N PRO A 352 -11.19 6.81 3.42
CA PRO A 352 -10.36 7.61 4.33
C PRO A 352 -9.55 8.68 3.59
N PHE A 353 -9.02 8.36 2.41
CA PHE A 353 -8.07 9.19 1.66
C PHE A 353 -8.72 10.00 0.54
N PHE A 354 -9.82 9.51 -0.02
CA PHE A 354 -10.47 10.07 -1.20
C PHE A 354 -11.94 10.43 -0.94
N ALA A 355 -12.35 11.63 -1.35
CA ALA A 355 -13.73 12.04 -1.43
C ALA A 355 -14.28 11.55 -2.77
N LYS A 356 -15.21 10.61 -2.72
CA LYS A 356 -15.85 10.02 -3.90
C LYS A 356 -16.57 11.11 -4.70
N SER A 357 -16.05 11.43 -5.88
CA SER A 357 -16.64 12.38 -6.83
C SER A 357 -17.76 11.68 -7.60
N THR A 358 -17.44 10.52 -8.19
CA THR A 358 -18.39 9.69 -8.92
C THR A 358 -18.08 8.22 -8.70
N CYS A 359 -19.10 7.40 -8.53
CA CYS A 359 -19.00 5.95 -8.64
C CYS A 359 -20.25 5.45 -9.34
N HIS A 360 -20.08 4.89 -10.53
CA HIS A 360 -21.20 4.41 -11.33
C HIS A 360 -20.76 3.25 -12.20
N SER A 361 -21.75 2.46 -12.60
CA SER A 361 -21.58 1.44 -13.60
C SER A 361 -22.01 1.98 -14.97
N ARG A 362 -21.39 1.47 -16.02
CA ARG A 362 -21.69 1.89 -17.39
C ARG A 362 -21.52 0.73 -18.35
N LEU A 363 -22.48 0.58 -19.26
CA LEU A 363 -22.31 -0.21 -20.47
C LEU A 363 -21.49 0.60 -21.48
N SER A 364 -20.33 0.04 -21.83
CA SER A 364 -19.45 0.60 -22.84
C SER A 364 -20.15 0.83 -24.19
N PRO A 365 -19.89 1.96 -24.88
CA PRO A 365 -20.62 2.32 -26.10
C PRO A 365 -20.46 1.33 -27.25
N SER A 366 -19.24 0.81 -27.45
CA SER A 366 -18.95 -0.14 -28.54
C SER A 366 -19.70 -1.44 -28.32
N LEU A 367 -19.65 -1.98 -27.10
CA LEU A 367 -20.37 -3.18 -26.71
C LEU A 367 -21.89 -2.98 -26.76
N LYS A 368 -22.40 -1.83 -26.31
CA LYS A 368 -23.83 -1.49 -26.42
C LYS A 368 -24.30 -1.56 -27.87
N LYS A 369 -23.57 -0.91 -28.78
CA LYS A 369 -23.90 -0.90 -30.21
C LYS A 369 -23.84 -2.30 -30.82
N ASN A 370 -22.88 -3.11 -30.41
CA ASN A 370 -22.76 -4.50 -30.86
C ASN A 370 -23.94 -5.36 -30.36
N TRP A 371 -24.25 -5.28 -29.07
CA TRP A 371 -25.36 -6.03 -28.48
C TRP A 371 -26.72 -5.59 -29.00
N GLU A 372 -26.99 -4.28 -29.14
CA GLU A 372 -28.24 -3.79 -29.73
C GLU A 372 -28.38 -4.13 -31.23
N ARG A 373 -27.26 -4.40 -31.91
CA ARG A 373 -27.26 -4.90 -33.28
C ARG A 373 -27.70 -6.36 -33.33
N ASN A 374 -27.21 -7.19 -32.41
CA ASN A 374 -27.35 -8.65 -32.45
C ASN A 374 -28.55 -9.16 -31.63
N TYR A 375 -28.96 -8.42 -30.60
CA TYR A 375 -29.98 -8.82 -29.63
C TYR A 375 -31.03 -7.74 -29.41
N ILE A 376 -32.30 -8.14 -29.26
CA ILE A 376 -33.35 -7.30 -28.68
C ILE A 376 -33.77 -7.95 -27.37
N VAL A 377 -33.61 -7.24 -26.25
CA VAL A 377 -33.88 -7.77 -24.91
C VAL A 377 -35.05 -7.02 -24.29
N GLU A 378 -35.95 -7.73 -23.63
CA GLU A 378 -36.98 -7.14 -22.77
C GLU A 378 -36.31 -6.59 -21.49
N GLY A 379 -35.91 -5.31 -21.53
CA GLY A 379 -35.25 -4.62 -20.42
C GLY A 379 -33.95 -3.92 -20.85
N GLU A 380 -33.18 -3.45 -19.86
CA GLU A 380 -31.87 -2.83 -20.12
C GLU A 380 -30.75 -3.88 -20.14
N LEU A 381 -29.79 -3.70 -21.05
CA LEU A 381 -28.57 -4.48 -21.11
C LEU A 381 -27.67 -4.17 -19.90
N PRO A 382 -26.92 -5.16 -19.39
CA PRO A 382 -26.16 -4.98 -18.15
C PRO A 382 -24.91 -4.14 -18.37
N ASP A 383 -24.56 -3.30 -17.41
CA ASP A 383 -23.29 -2.58 -17.40
C ASP A 383 -22.10 -3.54 -17.27
N ASN A 384 -21.07 -3.33 -18.10
CA ASN A 384 -19.84 -4.13 -18.11
C ASN A 384 -18.65 -3.44 -17.43
N LEU A 385 -18.73 -2.14 -17.14
CA LEU A 385 -17.68 -1.37 -16.47
C LEU A 385 -18.16 -0.82 -15.13
N GLN A 386 -17.24 -0.75 -14.17
CA GLN A 386 -17.39 -0.02 -12.91
C GLN A 386 -16.32 1.07 -12.86
N ILE A 387 -16.75 2.32 -12.71
CA ILE A 387 -15.88 3.49 -12.68
C ILE A 387 -15.95 4.13 -11.30
N TYR A 388 -14.80 4.41 -10.71
CA TYR A 388 -14.65 5.19 -9.49
C TYR A 388 -13.71 6.35 -9.74
N VAL A 389 -14.14 7.55 -9.36
CA VAL A 389 -13.30 8.75 -9.34
C VAL A 389 -13.35 9.35 -7.94
N GLY A 390 -12.19 9.48 -7.31
CA GLY A 390 -12.06 10.01 -5.96
C GLY A 390 -11.07 11.17 -5.93
N ARG A 391 -11.50 12.32 -5.38
CA ARG A 391 -10.63 13.48 -5.17
C ARG A 391 -9.83 13.32 -3.88
N LYS A 392 -8.55 13.67 -3.89
CA LYS A 392 -7.69 13.66 -2.69
C LYS A 392 -8.35 14.49 -1.57
N ARG A 393 -8.46 13.91 -0.37
CA ARG A 393 -8.97 14.61 0.82
C ARG A 393 -7.89 15.43 1.49
N GLU A 394 -8.29 16.55 2.07
CA GLU A 394 -7.44 17.28 3.00
C GLU A 394 -7.47 16.62 4.38
N PRO A 395 -6.31 16.40 5.02
CA PRO A 395 -6.27 15.88 6.37
C PRO A 395 -6.78 16.95 7.34
N SER A 396 -7.42 16.53 8.44
CA SER A 396 -7.91 17.48 9.45
C SER A 396 -6.80 18.14 10.28
N LEU A 397 -5.55 17.70 10.08
CA LEU A 397 -4.35 18.20 10.75
C LEU A 397 -3.17 18.04 9.80
N LEU A 398 -2.41 19.11 9.61
CA LEU A 398 -1.16 19.12 8.84
C LEU A 398 0.04 19.17 9.79
N LEU A 399 1.11 18.43 9.48
CA LEU A 399 2.31 18.37 10.33
C LEU A 399 2.97 19.74 10.45
N GLU A 400 3.05 20.51 9.36
CA GLU A 400 3.65 21.85 9.35
C GLU A 400 2.86 22.87 10.18
N GLN A 401 1.53 22.73 10.24
CA GLN A 401 0.70 23.58 11.09
C GLN A 401 0.93 23.24 12.56
N LEU A 402 0.92 21.95 12.88
CA LEU A 402 1.19 21.45 14.23
C LEU A 402 2.57 21.85 14.74
N GLU A 403 3.61 21.75 13.90
CA GLU A 403 4.96 22.17 14.28
C GLU A 403 5.00 23.67 14.63
N ARG A 404 4.39 24.51 13.80
CA ARG A 404 4.34 25.97 14.04
C ARG A 404 3.60 26.30 15.32
N GLU A 405 2.44 25.69 15.55
CA GLU A 405 1.63 25.90 16.75
C GLU A 405 2.38 25.50 18.03
N GLU A 406 2.99 24.31 18.05
CA GLU A 406 3.70 23.82 19.24
C GLU A 406 5.03 24.51 19.50
N ARG A 407 5.67 25.02 18.44
CA ARG A 407 6.86 25.87 18.60
C ARG A 407 6.50 27.22 19.22
N LEU A 408 5.38 27.83 18.81
CA LEU A 408 4.89 29.08 19.39
C LEU A 408 4.41 28.89 20.84
N SER A 409 3.81 27.73 21.15
CA SER A 409 3.39 27.41 22.51
C SER A 409 4.56 27.18 23.47
N GLY A 410 5.75 26.86 22.94
CA GLY A 410 6.93 26.49 23.72
C GLY A 410 6.94 25.03 24.19
N MET A 411 5.92 24.24 23.82
CA MET A 411 5.81 22.82 24.16
C MET A 411 6.65 21.92 23.23
N ALA A 412 7.12 22.42 22.08
CA ALA A 412 8.05 21.63 21.26
C ALA A 412 9.46 21.63 21.88
N GLY A 413 9.87 20.52 22.50
CA GLY A 413 11.18 20.35 23.12
C GLY A 413 12.36 20.22 22.14
N CYS A 414 12.06 19.95 20.87
CA CYS A 414 13.02 19.75 19.81
C CYS A 414 12.41 20.18 18.47
N SER A 415 13.21 20.79 17.59
CA SER A 415 12.81 20.97 16.19
C SER A 415 12.79 19.62 15.46
N LEU A 416 11.87 19.45 14.50
CA LEU A 416 11.73 18.19 13.74
C LEU A 416 13.05 17.71 13.13
N ALA A 417 13.84 18.62 12.56
CA ALA A 417 15.14 18.32 11.96
C ALA A 417 16.20 17.75 12.93
N LEU A 418 16.00 17.88 14.25
CA LEU A 418 16.93 17.41 15.28
C LEU A 418 16.38 16.21 16.08
N VAL A 419 15.22 15.67 15.67
CA VAL A 419 14.63 14.48 16.30
C VAL A 419 15.45 13.27 15.90
N ALA A 420 15.87 12.48 16.90
CA ALA A 420 16.59 11.24 16.64
C ALA A 420 15.69 10.22 15.94
N ASP A 421 16.25 9.47 14.98
CA ASP A 421 15.49 8.54 14.13
C ASP A 421 14.65 7.52 14.88
N TYR A 422 15.15 7.06 16.03
CA TYR A 422 14.46 6.07 16.87
C TYR A 422 13.26 6.66 17.62
N LYS A 423 13.20 7.99 17.81
CA LYS A 423 12.06 8.65 18.46
C LYS A 423 10.89 8.83 17.51
N ASN A 424 11.16 9.06 16.23
CA ASN A 424 10.15 9.14 15.18
C ASN A 424 9.66 7.74 14.78
N THR A 425 9.18 6.94 15.74
CA THR A 425 8.63 5.60 15.48
C THR A 425 7.42 5.32 16.37
N PHE A 426 6.53 4.43 15.92
CA PHE A 426 5.44 3.92 16.76
C PHE A 426 5.97 3.20 18.00
N ASP A 427 7.05 2.41 17.87
CA ASP A 427 7.72 1.74 19.00
C ASP A 427 8.07 2.71 20.15
N TYR A 428 8.64 3.88 19.83
CA TYR A 428 9.00 4.85 20.85
C TYR A 428 7.76 5.47 21.51
N VAL A 429 6.72 5.78 20.72
CA VAL A 429 5.44 6.25 21.26
C VAL A 429 4.85 5.21 22.21
N PHE A 430 4.83 3.93 21.83
CA PHE A 430 4.37 2.85 22.70
C PHE A 430 5.22 2.69 23.95
N ALA A 431 6.54 2.81 23.85
CA ALA A 431 7.43 2.79 25.01
C ALA A 431 7.10 3.91 26.01
N VAL A 432 6.85 5.13 25.54
CA VAL A 432 6.44 6.25 26.41
C VAL A 432 5.07 6.00 27.05
N LEU A 433 4.09 5.51 26.28
CA LEU A 433 2.76 5.17 26.81
C LEU A 433 2.83 4.03 27.85
N GLN A 434 3.77 3.10 27.68
CA GLN A 434 4.03 2.03 28.64
C GLN A 434 4.64 2.57 29.93
N MET A 435 5.64 3.48 29.85
CA MET A 435 6.20 4.15 31.04
C MET A 435 5.11 4.92 31.81
N LEU A 436 4.22 5.62 31.10
CA LEU A 436 3.07 6.30 31.72
C LEU A 436 2.12 5.31 32.42
N ALA A 437 1.91 4.13 31.85
CA ALA A 437 1.09 3.09 32.48
C ALA A 437 1.74 2.52 33.74
N GLU A 438 3.05 2.30 33.75
CA GLU A 438 3.81 1.84 34.92
C GLU A 438 3.80 2.85 36.06
N ILE A 439 3.97 4.14 35.76
CA ILE A 439 3.85 5.23 36.76
C ILE A 439 2.42 5.31 37.30
N ARG A 440 1.42 5.20 36.42
CA ARG A 440 0.01 5.14 36.82
C ARG A 440 -0.28 3.95 37.74
N GLU A 441 0.39 2.83 37.55
CA GLU A 441 0.19 1.62 38.36
C GLU A 441 1.13 1.53 39.56
N LYS A 442 1.94 2.58 39.80
CA LYS A 442 2.98 2.62 40.85
C LYS A 442 3.97 1.45 40.77
N ARG A 443 4.22 0.93 39.56
CA ARG A 443 5.18 -0.15 39.27
C ARG A 443 6.55 0.36 38.83
N PHE A 444 6.74 1.67 38.80
CA PHE A 444 7.98 2.32 38.38
C PHE A 444 8.96 2.44 39.56
N ASP A 445 9.96 1.56 39.60
CA ASP A 445 10.88 1.35 40.72
C ASP A 445 12.15 2.22 40.70
N ARG A 446 12.29 3.07 39.67
CA ARG A 446 13.50 3.86 39.39
C ARG A 446 13.59 5.18 40.16
N LEU A 447 12.61 5.49 41.02
CA LEU A 447 12.52 6.73 41.80
C LEU A 447 12.27 6.44 43.28
N SER A 448 12.41 7.47 44.12
CA SER A 448 11.94 7.38 45.50
C SER A 448 10.39 7.30 45.55
N GLU A 449 9.86 6.77 46.65
CA GLU A 449 8.40 6.67 46.85
C GLU A 449 7.71 8.04 46.80
N LEU A 450 8.35 9.08 47.37
CA LEU A 450 7.85 10.45 47.34
C LEU A 450 7.76 11.00 45.91
N GLU A 451 8.81 10.82 45.11
CA GLU A 451 8.86 11.25 43.71
C GLU A 451 7.84 10.48 42.87
N LEU A 452 7.73 9.16 43.06
CA LEU A 452 6.74 8.34 42.37
C LEU A 452 5.31 8.81 42.67
N ASN A 453 4.99 9.05 43.94
CA ASN A 453 3.68 9.61 44.33
C ASN A 453 3.44 10.97 43.66
N ARG A 454 4.45 11.85 43.62
CA ARG A 454 4.37 13.15 42.92
C ARG A 454 4.12 13.03 41.42
N LEU A 455 4.63 11.99 40.74
CA LEU A 455 4.34 11.68 39.33
C LEU A 455 2.98 11.02 39.13
N HIS A 456 2.49 10.31 40.15
CA HIS A 456 1.20 9.64 40.12
C HIS A 456 0.01 10.62 40.29
N ASN A 457 0.20 11.72 41.03
CA ASN A 457 -0.84 12.72 41.32
C ASN A 457 -1.70 13.19 40.12
N PRO A 458 -1.16 13.42 38.91
CA PRO A 458 -1.97 13.78 37.74
C PRO A 458 -3.03 12.73 37.34
N PHE A 459 -2.78 11.46 37.66
CA PHE A 459 -3.70 10.36 37.35
C PHE A 459 -4.91 10.31 38.30
N GLU A 460 -4.70 10.56 39.60
CA GLU A 460 -5.74 10.55 40.65
C GLU A 460 -6.64 11.77 40.64
N ALA A 461 -6.16 12.90 40.13
CA ALA A 461 -6.93 14.15 40.19
C ALA A 461 -8.26 14.10 39.40
N PRO A 462 -9.26 14.90 39.83
CA PRO A 462 -10.54 15.00 39.14
C PRO A 462 -10.37 15.33 37.66
N LYS A 463 -11.24 14.78 36.80
CA LYS A 463 -11.17 14.93 35.32
C LYS A 463 -11.04 16.38 34.83
N ASN A 464 -11.53 17.35 35.59
CA ASN A 464 -11.54 18.76 35.18
C ASN A 464 -10.28 19.54 35.58
N ARG A 465 -9.46 19.00 36.50
CA ARG A 465 -8.27 19.70 37.01
C ARG A 465 -7.19 19.85 35.92
N TYR A 466 -6.95 18.78 35.16
CA TYR A 466 -5.91 18.72 34.14
C TYR A 466 -6.50 18.54 32.73
N ARG A 467 -7.10 19.61 32.17
CA ARG A 467 -7.77 19.52 30.85
C ARG A 467 -6.85 19.00 29.74
N ALA A 468 -5.61 19.47 29.67
CA ALA A 468 -4.62 19.03 28.69
C ALA A 468 -4.26 17.54 28.86
N PHE A 469 -4.11 17.06 30.09
CA PHE A 469 -3.77 15.68 30.40
C PHE A 469 -4.86 14.66 30.02
N ASN A 470 -6.11 15.10 29.83
CA ASN A 470 -7.18 14.22 29.39
C ASN A 470 -6.96 13.65 27.99
N HIS A 471 -6.30 14.39 27.10
CA HIS A 471 -5.95 13.88 25.78
C HIS A 471 -4.95 12.74 25.87
N LEU A 472 -3.92 12.89 26.71
CA LEU A 472 -3.00 11.79 27.01
C LEU A 472 -3.69 10.57 27.62
N LYS A 473 -4.58 10.76 28.61
CA LYS A 473 -5.38 9.66 29.18
C LYS A 473 -6.22 8.94 28.11
N LYS A 474 -6.74 9.67 27.11
CA LYS A 474 -7.46 9.09 25.97
C LYS A 474 -6.51 8.36 25.02
N LEU A 475 -5.33 8.90 24.74
CA LEU A 475 -4.29 8.26 23.93
C LEU A 475 -3.86 6.92 24.54
N MET A 476 -3.59 6.88 25.85
CA MET A 476 -3.26 5.65 26.59
C MET A 476 -4.37 4.57 26.50
N LYS A 477 -5.64 4.97 26.33
CA LYS A 477 -6.76 4.03 26.14
C LYS A 477 -6.88 3.57 24.68
N GLN A 478 -6.32 4.31 23.75
CA GLN A 478 -6.38 4.03 22.31
C GLN A 478 -5.10 3.36 21.78
N THR A 479 -4.18 2.93 22.64
CA THR A 479 -2.94 2.22 22.26
C THR A 479 -3.19 1.06 21.30
N ASN A 480 -4.18 0.21 21.57
CA ASN A 480 -4.54 -0.91 20.69
C ASN A 480 -5.06 -0.45 19.32
N ARG A 481 -5.80 0.66 19.28
CA ARG A 481 -6.28 1.24 18.01
C ARG A 481 -5.10 1.80 17.23
N LEU A 482 -4.15 2.46 17.90
CA LEU A 482 -2.94 2.99 17.27
C LEU A 482 -2.09 1.86 16.66
N GLY A 483 -1.95 0.73 17.37
CA GLY A 483 -1.24 -0.45 16.84
C GLY A 483 -1.93 -1.09 15.62
N ARG A 484 -3.27 -1.10 15.59
CA ARG A 484 -4.00 -1.52 14.38
C ARG A 484 -3.75 -0.58 13.20
N LEU A 485 -3.71 0.73 13.45
CA LEU A 485 -3.43 1.72 12.40
C LEU A 485 -1.99 1.61 11.89
N GLU A 486 -1.02 1.34 12.76
CA GLU A 486 0.35 1.03 12.34
C GLU A 486 0.39 -0.15 11.36
N GLY A 487 -0.32 -1.24 11.67
CA GLY A 487 -0.41 -2.41 10.79
C GLY A 487 -1.07 -2.13 9.44
N LEU A 488 -1.91 -1.08 9.32
CA LEU A 488 -2.47 -0.64 8.04
C LEU A 488 -1.51 0.27 7.26
N LEU A 489 -0.62 0.99 7.95
CA LEU A 489 0.35 1.91 7.35
C LEU A 489 1.61 1.21 6.87
N ASN A 490 1.97 0.09 7.50
CA ASN A 490 3.13 -0.73 7.15
C ASN A 490 2.81 -2.23 7.37
N PRO A 491 1.90 -2.81 6.58
CA PRO A 491 1.58 -4.23 6.69
C PRO A 491 2.82 -5.07 6.41
N ASP A 492 2.97 -6.17 7.15
CA ASP A 492 4.05 -7.16 7.00
C ASP A 492 5.47 -6.56 6.96
N ALA A 493 5.64 -5.35 7.53
CA ALA A 493 6.89 -4.59 7.51
C ALA A 493 7.45 -4.32 6.09
N ILE A 494 6.58 -4.12 5.10
CA ILE A 494 6.94 -3.78 3.71
C ILE A 494 7.87 -2.55 3.63
N GLU A 495 7.64 -1.54 4.47
CA GLU A 495 8.48 -0.33 4.55
C GLU A 495 9.74 -0.50 5.41
N GLY A 496 9.95 -1.70 5.96
CA GLY A 496 10.99 -2.03 6.91
C GLY A 496 10.45 -2.19 8.34
N PRO A 497 11.35 -2.52 9.28
CA PRO A 497 10.96 -2.94 10.64
C PRO A 497 10.46 -1.79 11.54
N ARG A 498 10.63 -0.53 11.11
CA ARG A 498 10.24 0.65 11.90
C ARG A 498 9.38 1.56 11.06
N THR A 499 8.15 1.79 11.54
CA THR A 499 7.21 2.71 10.90
C THR A 499 7.41 4.11 11.46
N LYS A 500 7.73 5.08 10.59
CA LYS A 500 7.92 6.48 10.98
C LYS A 500 6.58 7.13 11.31
N VAL A 501 6.40 7.62 12.53
CA VAL A 501 5.08 8.09 12.98
C VAL A 501 4.72 9.49 12.46
N LEU A 502 5.70 10.40 12.40
CA LEU A 502 5.47 11.79 11.96
C LEU A 502 5.18 11.87 10.47
N GLU A 503 5.86 11.06 9.65
CA GLU A 503 5.61 10.94 8.21
C GLU A 503 4.19 10.40 7.91
N ASN A 504 3.57 9.74 8.88
CA ASN A 504 2.23 9.17 8.74
C ASN A 504 1.17 9.94 9.55
N ILE A 505 1.51 11.07 10.20
CA ILE A 505 0.58 11.76 11.11
C ILE A 505 -0.68 12.28 10.40
N GLU A 506 -0.51 12.77 9.18
CA GLU A 506 -1.61 13.26 8.35
C GLU A 506 -2.49 12.10 7.86
N LYS A 507 -1.89 10.96 7.54
CA LYS A 507 -2.64 9.73 7.21
C LYS A 507 -3.39 9.18 8.41
N LEU A 508 -2.83 9.26 9.62
CA LEU A 508 -3.56 8.91 10.85
C LEU A 508 -4.79 9.81 11.05
N SER A 509 -4.68 11.11 10.72
CA SER A 509 -5.80 12.06 10.69
C SER A 509 -6.91 11.60 9.72
N LEU A 510 -6.54 11.23 8.50
CA LEU A 510 -7.46 10.72 7.47
C LEU A 510 -8.12 9.38 7.86
N LEU A 511 -7.41 8.52 8.59
CA LEU A 511 -7.91 7.27 9.16
C LEU A 511 -8.77 7.49 10.43
N GLY A 512 -9.09 8.75 10.74
CA GLY A 512 -10.01 9.14 11.80
C GLY A 512 -9.40 9.12 13.20
N PHE A 513 -8.08 9.21 13.32
CA PHE A 513 -7.43 9.42 14.62
C PHE A 513 -7.59 10.90 15.03
N PRO A 514 -8.09 11.20 16.25
CA PRO A 514 -8.48 12.58 16.59
C PRO A 514 -7.28 13.56 16.63
N PRO A 515 -7.41 14.79 16.09
CA PRO A 515 -6.33 15.79 16.11
C PRO A 515 -5.71 16.05 17.48
N PRO A 516 -6.48 16.14 18.59
CA PRO A 516 -5.89 16.32 19.91
C PRO A 516 -5.00 15.16 20.36
N LEU A 517 -5.22 13.94 19.85
CA LEU A 517 -4.35 12.79 20.17
C LEU A 517 -3.11 12.76 19.27
N LEU A 518 -3.23 13.19 18.02
CA LEU A 518 -2.10 13.37 17.11
C LEU A 518 -1.12 14.42 17.64
N ARG A 519 -1.65 15.50 18.22
CA ARG A 519 -0.85 16.51 18.94
C ARG A 519 -0.01 15.89 20.05
N GLU A 520 -0.59 15.04 20.89
CA GLU A 520 0.15 14.36 21.96
C GLU A 520 1.21 13.40 21.38
N ILE A 521 0.90 12.68 20.29
CA ILE A 521 1.90 11.82 19.60
C ILE A 521 3.07 12.67 19.10
N TYR A 522 2.80 13.80 18.45
CA TYR A 522 3.83 14.74 18.01
C TYR A 522 4.70 15.19 19.18
N LEU A 523 4.08 15.65 20.28
CA LEU A 523 4.79 16.13 21.47
C LEU A 523 5.60 15.02 22.14
N ILE A 524 5.14 13.77 22.16
CA ILE A 524 5.95 12.62 22.64
C ILE A 524 7.23 12.49 21.80
N VAL A 525 7.13 12.58 20.48
CA VAL A 525 8.26 12.37 19.55
C VAL A 525 9.28 13.49 19.67
N VAL A 526 8.84 14.76 19.67
CA VAL A 526 9.73 15.92 19.80
C VAL A 526 10.17 16.19 21.25
N GLY A 527 9.47 15.60 22.22
CA GLY A 527 9.55 15.91 23.64
C GLY A 527 8.62 17.06 24.01
N HIS A 528 7.83 16.90 25.07
CA HIS A 528 6.81 17.88 25.47
C HIS A 528 7.34 19.23 25.93
N THR A 529 8.64 19.34 26.24
CA THR A 529 9.36 20.58 26.52
C THR A 529 10.87 20.36 26.36
N THR A 530 11.65 21.42 26.52
CA THR A 530 13.12 21.32 26.58
C THR A 530 13.64 20.72 27.89
N MET A 531 12.78 20.43 28.87
CA MET A 531 13.14 19.99 30.21
C MET A 531 14.06 18.77 30.21
N GLY A 532 13.73 17.73 29.44
CA GLY A 532 14.60 16.56 29.33
C GLY A 532 15.98 16.89 28.75
N ARG A 533 16.07 17.79 27.76
CA ARG A 533 17.38 18.20 27.20
C ARG A 533 18.21 18.99 28.22
N ILE A 534 17.57 19.82 29.04
CA ILE A 534 18.23 20.56 30.12
C ILE A 534 18.72 19.61 31.22
N THR A 535 17.92 18.61 31.61
CA THR A 535 18.33 17.60 32.61
C THR A 535 19.63 16.91 32.20
N PHE A 536 19.82 16.63 30.90
CA PHE A 536 21.05 16.04 30.35
C PHE A 536 22.12 17.07 29.93
N GLY A 537 22.00 18.33 30.32
CA GLY A 537 23.00 19.38 30.04
C GLY A 537 23.09 19.80 28.56
N LYS A 538 22.15 19.38 27.71
CA LYS A 538 22.18 19.64 26.25
C LYS A 538 21.68 21.03 25.88
N LEU A 539 20.85 21.62 26.73
CA LEU A 539 20.30 22.96 26.56
C LEU A 539 20.34 23.73 27.88
N PRO A 540 20.47 25.06 27.84
CA PRO A 540 20.41 25.89 29.04
C PRO A 540 18.97 26.02 29.54
N GLU A 541 18.81 26.19 30.85
CA GLU A 541 17.50 26.27 31.53
C GLU A 541 16.59 27.39 30.99
N LYS A 542 17.18 28.49 30.50
CA LYS A 542 16.47 29.60 29.87
C LYS A 542 15.58 29.20 28.69
N THR A 543 15.75 28.01 28.10
CA THR A 543 14.84 27.53 27.05
C THR A 543 13.44 27.19 27.57
N LEU A 544 13.22 27.16 28.89
CA LEU A 544 11.89 27.05 29.51
C LEU A 544 11.18 28.40 29.65
N LYS A 545 11.85 29.52 29.33
CA LYS A 545 11.32 30.87 29.49
C LYS A 545 9.96 31.07 28.84
N SER A 546 9.75 30.55 27.62
CA SER A 546 8.46 30.65 26.92
C SER A 546 7.30 30.04 27.71
N ILE A 547 7.52 28.93 28.41
CA ILE A 547 6.51 28.25 29.22
C ILE A 547 6.30 28.99 30.54
N THR A 548 7.39 29.38 31.21
CA THR A 548 7.29 30.10 32.50
C THR A 548 6.71 31.50 32.33
N ASP A 549 6.97 32.19 31.22
CA ASP A 549 6.43 33.52 30.94
C ASP A 549 4.94 33.47 30.59
N GLN A 550 4.51 32.49 29.77
CA GLN A 550 3.07 32.26 29.53
C GLN A 550 2.33 31.89 30.83
N ALA A 551 3.02 31.23 31.76
CA ALA A 551 2.50 30.91 33.07
C ALA A 551 2.29 32.15 33.95
N LYS A 552 3.10 33.22 33.82
CA LYS A 552 2.92 34.49 34.59
C LYS A 552 1.57 35.16 34.34
N HIS A 553 0.91 34.87 33.22
CA HIS A 553 -0.42 35.36 32.88
C HIS A 553 -1.57 34.45 33.34
N LYS A 554 -1.27 33.35 34.03
CA LYS A 554 -2.22 32.35 34.56
C LYS A 554 -2.21 32.35 36.08
N SER A 555 -3.19 31.70 36.70
CA SER A 555 -3.16 31.49 38.15
C SER A 555 -2.05 30.52 38.55
N LEU A 556 -1.45 30.71 39.73
CA LEU A 556 -0.36 29.86 40.23
C LEU A 556 -0.76 28.37 40.30
N GLU A 557 -2.04 28.07 40.54
CA GLU A 557 -2.56 26.72 40.50
C GLU A 557 -2.51 26.11 39.08
N GLU A 558 -2.95 26.85 38.06
CA GLU A 558 -2.89 26.40 36.66
C GLU A 558 -1.46 26.17 36.17
N VAL A 559 -0.53 27.02 36.61
CA VAL A 559 0.90 26.91 36.31
C VAL A 559 1.51 25.67 36.93
N ALA A 560 1.29 25.48 38.24
CA ALA A 560 1.75 24.29 38.95
C ALA A 560 1.18 23.03 38.30
N ASP A 561 -0.09 23.08 37.89
CA ASP A 561 -0.76 21.96 37.25
C ASP A 561 -0.19 21.63 35.86
N LEU A 562 0.12 22.64 35.04
CA LEU A 562 0.81 22.46 33.75
C LEU A 562 2.21 21.85 33.95
N LEU A 563 3.01 22.42 34.85
CA LEU A 563 4.36 21.94 35.11
C LEU A 563 4.34 20.51 35.67
N ARG A 564 3.34 20.13 36.48
CA ARG A 564 3.20 18.75 37.00
C ARG A 564 3.05 17.74 35.86
N ILE A 565 2.25 18.09 34.85
CA ILE A 565 2.05 17.27 33.66
C ILE A 565 3.34 17.20 32.85
N ILE A 566 4.01 18.34 32.63
CA ILE A 566 5.29 18.42 31.92
C ILE A 566 6.35 17.53 32.59
N ARG A 567 6.47 17.57 33.92
CA ARG A 567 7.41 16.72 34.67
C ARG A 567 7.12 15.24 34.45
N LEU A 568 5.87 14.82 34.56
CA LEU A 568 5.45 13.44 34.30
C LEU A 568 5.80 12.98 32.88
N LEU A 569 5.50 13.82 31.88
CA LEU A 569 5.76 13.51 30.48
C LEU A 569 7.26 13.45 30.19
N SER A 570 8.02 14.44 30.67
CA SER A 570 9.47 14.49 30.52
C SER A 570 10.13 13.26 31.17
N MET A 571 9.69 12.86 32.37
CA MET A 571 10.20 11.65 33.02
C MET A 571 9.91 10.40 32.17
N SER A 572 8.69 10.28 31.64
CA SER A 572 8.28 9.13 30.83
C SER A 572 9.06 9.04 29.52
N GLU A 573 9.32 10.18 28.87
CA GLU A 573 10.13 10.28 27.64
C GLU A 573 11.61 9.94 27.88
N ILE A 574 12.18 10.41 28.98
CA ILE A 574 13.55 10.07 29.39
C ILE A 574 13.63 8.57 29.70
N ALA A 575 12.69 8.05 30.49
CA ALA A 575 12.62 6.64 30.85
C ALA A 575 12.46 5.73 29.62
N ALA A 576 11.66 6.13 28.63
CA ALA A 576 11.53 5.39 27.38
C ALA A 576 12.80 5.45 26.51
N SER A 577 13.49 6.60 26.52
CA SER A 577 14.75 6.79 25.78
C SER A 577 15.90 5.98 26.39
N LEU A 578 16.00 5.93 27.72
CA LEU A 578 17.06 5.22 28.44
C LEU A 578 16.70 3.76 28.76
N ARG A 579 15.42 3.39 28.66
CA ARG A 579 14.87 2.09 29.12
C ARG A 579 15.32 1.84 30.55
N ASP A 580 15.84 0.65 30.86
CA ASP A 580 16.26 0.23 32.21
C ASP A 580 17.49 0.95 32.76
N LYS A 581 18.08 1.90 32.01
CA LYS A 581 19.29 2.63 32.41
C LYS A 581 19.01 3.95 33.13
N LEU A 582 17.75 4.32 33.38
CA LEU A 582 17.43 5.52 34.15
C LEU A 582 17.87 5.34 35.61
N THR A 583 18.70 6.25 36.10
CA THR A 583 19.17 6.29 37.49
C THR A 583 18.35 7.24 38.36
N LYS A 584 18.39 7.04 39.68
CA LYS A 584 17.71 7.93 40.65
C LYS A 584 18.25 9.36 40.58
N GLU A 585 19.55 9.54 40.36
CA GLU A 585 20.17 10.88 40.30
C GLU A 585 19.71 11.68 39.08
N GLN A 586 19.53 11.03 37.93
CA GLN A 586 18.88 11.66 36.77
C GLN A 586 17.44 12.08 37.09
N GLY A 587 16.72 11.26 37.85
CA GLY A 587 15.38 11.59 38.35
C GLY A 587 15.39 12.85 39.22
N LYS A 588 16.26 12.91 40.23
CA LYS A 588 16.40 14.07 41.12
C LYS A 588 16.71 15.35 40.37
N GLU A 589 17.60 15.31 39.38
CA GLU A 589 17.93 16.47 38.57
C GLU A 589 16.71 17.02 37.81
N LEU A 590 15.85 16.14 37.28
CA LEU A 590 14.59 16.56 36.67
C LEU A 590 13.63 17.21 37.68
N PHE A 591 13.53 16.66 38.90
CA PHE A 591 12.70 17.22 39.96
C PHE A 591 13.20 18.59 40.42
N SER A 592 14.52 18.77 40.54
CA SER A 592 15.14 20.06 40.87
C SER A 592 14.83 21.11 39.81
N LEU A 593 14.96 20.76 38.53
CA LEU A 593 14.61 21.66 37.42
C LEU A 593 13.12 22.04 37.42
N TYR A 594 12.25 21.11 37.78
CA TYR A 594 10.81 21.38 37.93
C TYR A 594 10.53 22.38 39.07
N ASP A 595 11.16 22.19 40.23
CA ASP A 595 10.95 23.07 41.38
C ASP A 595 11.44 24.50 41.06
N GLN A 596 12.56 24.64 40.32
CA GLN A 596 13.05 25.92 39.81
C GLN A 596 12.07 26.59 38.84
N ALA A 597 11.48 25.81 37.92
CA ALA A 597 10.49 26.33 36.97
C ALA A 597 9.22 26.84 37.68
N ILE A 598 8.78 26.18 38.75
CA ILE A 598 7.68 26.70 39.58
C ILE A 598 8.10 28.01 40.24
N TRP A 599 9.30 28.06 40.83
CA TRP A 599 9.74 29.24 41.56
C TRP A 599 9.78 30.49 40.67
N ILE A 600 10.32 30.35 39.46
CA ILE A 600 10.34 31.42 38.44
C ILE A 600 8.94 31.82 37.99
N ALA A 601 8.03 30.85 37.84
CA ALA A 601 6.67 31.16 37.43
C ALA A 601 5.81 31.76 38.56
N ALA A 602 6.19 31.51 39.82
CA ALA A 602 5.51 32.01 41.01
C ALA A 602 5.97 33.41 41.44
N ASP A 603 7.24 33.75 41.20
CA ASP A 603 7.84 35.03 41.58
C ASP A 603 8.02 35.96 40.35
N PRO A 604 7.29 37.09 40.27
CA PRO A 604 7.43 38.04 39.17
C PRO A 604 8.82 38.67 39.07
N LEU A 605 9.57 38.75 40.17
CA LEU A 605 10.90 39.37 40.25
C LEU A 605 12.03 38.39 39.93
N LEU A 606 11.73 37.10 39.84
CA LEU A 606 12.68 36.06 39.48
C LEU A 606 12.56 35.72 37.99
N ASP A 607 13.71 35.56 37.35
CA ASP A 607 13.80 35.01 36.00
C ASP A 607 14.97 34.01 35.89
N TRP A 608 15.09 33.40 34.72
CA TRP A 608 16.11 32.41 34.45
C TRP A 608 17.54 32.99 34.44
N GLU A 609 17.72 34.30 34.25
CA GLU A 609 19.05 34.93 34.27
C GLU A 609 19.51 35.12 35.71
N ILE A 610 18.63 35.66 36.57
CA ILE A 610 18.90 35.82 38.00
C ILE A 610 19.19 34.48 38.67
N LEU A 611 18.40 33.43 38.35
CA LEU A 611 18.64 32.10 38.90
C LEU A 611 19.98 31.49 38.40
N HIS A 612 20.37 31.79 37.17
CA HIS A 612 21.65 31.34 36.62
C HIS A 612 22.82 32.00 37.35
N ASP A 613 22.75 33.30 37.60
CA ASP A 613 23.77 34.05 38.34
C ASP A 613 23.89 33.57 39.80
N GLN A 614 22.76 33.26 40.44
CA GLN A 614 22.74 32.64 41.78
C GLN A 614 23.46 31.29 41.78
N LYS A 615 23.20 30.43 40.79
CA LYS A 615 23.89 29.13 40.67
C LYS A 615 25.39 29.27 40.44
N ILE A 616 25.82 30.28 39.67
CA ILE A 616 27.25 30.59 39.48
C ILE A 616 27.88 30.93 40.83
N ALA A 617 27.22 31.77 41.64
CA ALA A 617 27.71 32.15 42.96
C ALA A 617 27.75 30.94 43.91
N ASP A 618 26.70 30.13 43.95
CA ASP A 618 26.57 28.98 44.84
C ASP A 618 27.60 27.87 44.54
N LEU A 619 27.91 27.65 43.26
CA LEU A 619 28.92 26.66 42.82
C LEU A 619 30.37 27.19 42.86
N GLY A 620 30.58 28.42 43.32
CA GLY A 620 31.92 29.01 43.42
C GLY A 620 32.53 29.46 42.10
N GLY A 621 31.72 29.68 41.06
CA GLY A 621 32.14 30.28 39.79
C GLY A 621 31.58 29.61 38.53
N ALA A 622 31.77 30.29 37.39
CA ALA A 622 31.26 29.83 36.09
C ALA A 622 31.93 28.52 35.61
N GLN A 623 33.20 28.29 35.99
CA GLN A 623 33.92 27.06 35.66
C GLN A 623 33.28 25.83 36.34
N SER A 624 32.95 25.93 37.62
CA SER A 624 32.27 24.85 38.36
C SER A 624 30.91 24.49 37.74
N LEU A 625 30.16 25.50 37.30
CA LEU A 625 28.89 25.28 36.60
C LEU A 625 29.10 24.60 35.23
N ALA A 626 30.16 24.96 34.51
CA ALA A 626 30.53 24.31 33.25
C ALA A 626 30.92 22.83 33.48
N VAL A 627 31.73 22.53 34.50
CA VAL A 627 32.08 21.15 34.90
C VAL A 627 30.81 20.36 35.22
N ARG A 628 29.89 20.91 36.04
CA ARG A 628 28.60 20.26 36.33
C ARG A 628 27.82 19.94 35.04
N HIS A 629 27.80 20.83 34.07
CA HIS A 629 27.14 20.59 32.78
C HIS A 629 27.83 19.52 31.94
N MET A 630 29.18 19.49 31.92
CA MET A 630 29.94 18.43 31.25
C MET A 630 29.62 17.07 31.87
N LEU A 631 29.62 16.96 33.20
CA LEU A 631 29.26 15.73 33.90
C LEU A 631 27.85 15.22 33.51
N LYS A 632 26.86 16.12 33.35
CA LYS A 632 25.54 15.74 32.83
C LYS A 632 25.59 15.20 31.39
N LEU A 633 26.35 15.85 30.51
CA LEU A 633 26.49 15.45 29.10
C LEU A 633 27.12 14.06 28.96
N PHE A 634 28.12 13.75 29.80
CA PHE A 634 28.80 12.45 29.85
C PHE A 634 28.09 11.41 30.72
N ASN A 635 26.87 11.71 31.19
CA ASN A 635 26.04 10.81 31.98
C ASN A 635 26.64 10.40 33.36
N LEU A 636 27.40 11.30 33.97
CA LEU A 636 28.09 11.12 35.26
C LEU A 636 27.28 11.75 36.43
N PHE A 637 25.98 11.46 36.48
CA PHE A 637 25.04 12.10 37.42
C PHE A 637 25.35 11.82 38.91
N GLU A 638 25.97 10.68 39.23
CA GLU A 638 26.34 10.32 40.61
C GLU A 638 27.40 11.27 41.22
N TYR A 639 28.10 12.03 40.38
CA TYR A 639 29.25 12.85 40.78
C TYR A 639 28.99 14.36 40.72
N LEU A 640 27.76 14.79 40.40
CA LEU A 640 27.43 16.20 40.15
C LEU A 640 27.73 17.14 41.33
N ASP A 641 27.60 16.64 42.56
CA ASP A 641 27.79 17.40 43.80
C ASP A 641 29.06 17.00 44.57
N SER A 642 29.84 16.03 44.06
CA SER A 642 30.98 15.42 44.78
C SER A 642 32.30 15.41 44.00
N TRP A 643 32.32 15.92 42.77
CA TRP A 643 33.51 15.91 41.91
C TRP A 643 34.71 16.69 42.48
N THR A 644 34.47 17.76 43.25
CA THR A 644 35.54 18.50 43.96
C THR A 644 36.22 17.65 45.03
N ASP A 645 35.42 16.93 45.83
CA ASP A 645 35.91 15.99 46.85
C ASP A 645 36.63 14.78 46.22
N ILE A 646 36.26 14.38 45.00
CA ILE A 646 36.97 13.34 44.25
C ILE A 646 38.33 13.83 43.77
N ALA A 647 38.44 15.09 43.32
CA ALA A 647 39.69 15.67 42.84
C ALA A 647 40.78 15.64 43.93
N ASP A 648 40.40 15.92 45.18
CA ASP A 648 41.32 16.01 46.32
C ASP A 648 41.73 14.64 46.91
N LYS A 649 41.14 13.54 46.46
CA LYS A 649 41.40 12.18 47.01
C LYS A 649 42.55 11.44 46.33
N GLY A 650 43.28 10.67 47.14
CA GLY A 650 44.36 9.79 46.67
C GLY A 650 43.84 8.51 45.98
N PRO A 651 44.71 7.74 45.28
CA PRO A 651 44.31 6.56 44.51
C PRO A 651 43.53 5.50 45.33
N PHE A 652 44.02 5.15 46.52
CA PHE A 652 43.35 4.16 47.39
C PHE A 652 42.00 4.65 47.92
N GLN A 653 41.82 5.97 48.10
CA GLN A 653 40.54 6.54 48.51
C GLN A 653 39.53 6.52 47.35
N LYS A 654 40.00 6.72 46.12
CA LYS A 654 39.18 6.61 44.90
C LYS A 654 38.72 5.17 44.65
N GLU A 655 39.59 4.18 44.86
CA GLU A 655 39.21 2.75 44.83
C GLU A 655 38.16 2.40 45.89
N ALA A 656 38.32 2.94 47.11
CA ALA A 656 37.35 2.76 48.18
C ALA A 656 35.99 3.40 47.84
N LEU A 657 35.97 4.61 47.25
CA LEU A 657 34.75 5.26 46.75
C LEU A 657 34.08 4.49 45.61
N ALA A 658 34.86 3.86 44.75
CA ALA A 658 34.35 2.98 43.70
C ALA A 658 33.80 1.64 44.24
N HIS A 659 33.91 1.38 45.56
CA HIS A 659 33.64 0.08 46.17
C HIS A 659 34.40 -1.08 45.49
N TYR A 660 35.63 -0.80 45.04
CA TYR A 660 36.45 -1.74 44.26
C TYR A 660 35.78 -2.25 42.97
N ASN A 661 34.78 -1.53 42.44
CA ASN A 661 34.14 -1.85 41.18
C ASN A 661 34.88 -1.16 40.03
N SER A 662 35.37 -1.96 39.08
CA SER A 662 36.13 -1.48 37.91
C SER A 662 35.39 -0.43 37.09
N ASN A 663 34.06 -0.59 36.90
CA ASN A 663 33.27 0.34 36.10
C ASN A 663 33.07 1.68 36.82
N LYS A 664 32.95 1.67 38.16
CA LYS A 664 32.86 2.91 38.94
C LYS A 664 34.20 3.63 39.02
N LEU A 665 35.29 2.88 39.07
CA LEU A 665 36.63 3.44 39.00
C LEU A 665 36.87 4.13 37.66
N GLU A 666 36.50 3.49 36.55
CA GLU A 666 36.58 4.09 35.21
C GLU A 666 35.73 5.37 35.09
N GLN A 667 34.55 5.40 35.70
CA GLN A 667 33.75 6.63 35.76
C GLN A 667 34.41 7.74 36.58
N ILE A 668 35.06 7.40 37.70
CA ILE A 668 35.83 8.37 38.50
C ILE A 668 37.01 8.91 37.68
N ASP A 669 37.71 8.05 36.93
CA ASP A 669 38.79 8.48 36.05
C ASP A 669 38.28 9.42 34.94
N GLN A 670 37.12 9.12 34.35
CA GLN A 670 36.46 10.01 33.40
C GLN A 670 36.06 11.36 34.02
N VAL A 671 35.58 11.37 35.28
CA VAL A 671 35.32 12.63 36.00
C VAL A 671 36.60 13.46 36.11
N LEU A 672 37.73 12.84 36.45
CA LEU A 672 39.02 13.52 36.60
C LEU A 672 39.58 14.02 35.27
N GLU A 673 39.32 13.34 34.16
CA GLU A 673 39.75 13.79 32.83
C GLU A 673 38.95 15.02 32.35
N LEU A 674 37.70 15.17 32.80
CA LEU A 674 36.81 16.29 32.43
C LEU A 674 37.03 17.57 33.26
N ILE A 675 37.66 17.46 34.45
CA ILE A 675 37.99 18.57 35.34
C ILE A 675 39.31 19.20 34.87
#